data_AF-A0A834YDY1-F1
#
_entry.id   AF-A0A834YDY1-F1
#
_cell.length_a   1.000
_cell.length_b   1.000
_cell.length_c   1.000
_cell.angle_alpha   90.00
_cell.angle_beta   90.00
_cell.angle_gamma   90.00
#
_symmetry.space_group_name_H-M   'P 1'
#
loop_
_entity.id
_entity.type
_entity.pdbx_description
1 polymer ?
#
loop_
_entity_poly.entity_id
_entity_poly.type
_entity_poly.pdbx_seq_one_letter_code
_entity_poly.pdbx_strand_id
1 'polypeptide(L)'
;MQAVHSGADLESAVANCMGYRSEGQGFMVGVKINPISGLPSGFPVTELLHFVLEHVEDKNVEALLGGLLEAREELRPLLLKSNDRLKDLLFLDIALDSTVRTAIERGYEELNNAGPEKIMYFITLVLENLALSSDNNEDLIYCLKGWNHALNMAKSRDDHWALYAKSVLDRTRLSLASKAEQYQQILQPSAEYLGSLLGVDQWAVYKHIYRGNYRAGSAASLSSLLNRLDPVLRKTANLGSWQVISPVEAVGYVVVVDKLLAVQNKSYGRPTILVAKSVKGEEEIPDGIVAVLTPDMPDVLSHVSVRARNSKSTFLGGRFALLHAMTPKFWLTCKQMREAIMPGTYSCRYSLQLSIIEVKDSELSDANITDLRGDGSSSSLTLVRKQFGGIYAISSEEFTSEMVGAKSRNISYLKGKVPSWVGIPTSVALPFGVFEKVLPEDSNQAVADKLSTLKKKLGGEFSTPSEIRKTVLQLAAPPQLVQELKNKMQSAGMPWPGNEGEQRWKQAWMAIKKVWASKWNERAYFSTRKVKIDHDYICMAVLVQEIINADYAYVIHTTNPSSGDSSEIYAEVVKGLGETLVGAYPGRALSFVYKKNDLNSPTVLGFPSKPIGLFIRRSIIFRSDSNGEDLEGYAGAGLYDSVPMDEEEKVVLDYSSDPLIIDSNFRNSILSSIAHAGSAIEELYGSPQDIEGVVKDGKIFVVQTRPQM
;
A
#
# COMPACT_ATOMS: atom_id res chain seq x y z
N MET A 1 -18.45 49.10 -11.50
CA MET A 1 -18.59 48.40 -10.20
C MET A 1 -17.34 47.54 -10.06
N GLN A 2 -16.20 48.13 -9.68
CA GLN A 2 -14.97 47.39 -9.42
C GLN A 2 -15.22 46.59 -8.13
N ALA A 3 -15.32 45.27 -8.28
CA ALA A 3 -15.36 44.37 -7.14
C ALA A 3 -14.14 44.66 -6.26
N VAL A 4 -14.28 44.48 -4.95
CA VAL A 4 -13.17 44.59 -4.00
C VAL A 4 -12.11 43.57 -4.43
N HIS A 5 -11.13 44.01 -5.23
CA HIS A 5 -10.08 43.18 -5.77
C HIS A 5 -9.21 42.74 -4.61
N SER A 6 -9.13 41.43 -4.37
CA SER A 6 -8.34 40.84 -3.29
C SER A 6 -6.81 41.04 -3.45
N GLY A 7 -6.38 41.80 -4.47
CA GLY A 7 -4.97 41.99 -4.83
C GLY A 7 -4.30 40.76 -5.43
N ALA A 8 -5.08 39.72 -5.74
CA ALA A 8 -4.62 38.41 -6.21
C ALA A 8 -4.99 38.12 -7.68
N ASP A 9 -5.58 39.06 -8.41
CA ASP A 9 -5.70 38.95 -9.86
C ASP A 9 -4.34 39.21 -10.51
N LEU A 10 -4.05 38.48 -11.60
CA LEU A 10 -2.71 38.44 -12.21
C LEU A 10 -2.21 39.82 -12.60
N GLU A 11 -3.04 40.62 -13.28
CA GLU A 11 -2.68 41.96 -13.71
C GLU A 11 -2.37 42.89 -12.53
N SER A 12 -3.20 42.92 -11.49
CA SER A 12 -2.94 43.74 -10.30
C SER A 12 -1.73 43.25 -9.51
N ALA A 13 -1.53 41.93 -9.39
CA ALA A 13 -0.39 41.37 -8.68
C ALA A 13 0.93 41.70 -9.39
N VAL A 14 0.97 41.56 -10.72
CA VAL A 14 2.12 41.96 -11.54
C VAL A 14 2.37 43.45 -11.43
N ALA A 15 1.33 44.29 -11.56
CA ALA A 15 1.45 45.75 -11.43
C ALA A 15 1.95 46.17 -10.03
N ASN A 16 1.51 45.51 -8.97
CA ASN A 16 1.96 45.80 -7.60
C ASN A 16 3.44 45.48 -7.41
N CYS A 17 3.95 44.41 -8.02
CA CYS A 17 5.35 43.98 -7.92
C CYS A 17 6.28 44.80 -8.83
N MET A 18 5.85 45.09 -10.05
CA MET A 18 6.59 45.89 -11.04
C MET A 18 6.50 47.40 -10.79
N GLY A 19 5.55 47.83 -9.96
CA GLY A 19 5.24 49.22 -9.72
C GLY A 19 4.35 49.81 -10.82
N TYR A 20 3.40 50.63 -10.41
CA TYR A 20 2.55 51.39 -11.32
C TYR A 20 2.34 52.81 -10.80
N ARG A 21 2.02 53.71 -11.73
CA ARG A 21 1.64 55.08 -11.45
C ARG A 21 0.24 55.30 -11.99
N SER A 22 -0.71 55.54 -11.09
CA SER A 22 -2.07 55.92 -11.45
C SER A 22 -2.28 57.39 -11.11
N GLU A 23 -2.58 58.21 -12.12
CA GLU A 23 -2.97 59.60 -11.92
C GLU A 23 -4.47 59.64 -11.64
N GLY A 24 -4.85 60.08 -10.44
CA GLY A 24 -6.25 60.21 -10.06
C GLY A 24 -6.95 61.30 -10.87
N GLN A 25 -8.14 61.03 -11.40
CA GLN A 25 -9.01 62.08 -11.92
C GLN A 25 -9.84 62.69 -10.77
N GLY A 26 -9.72 63.99 -10.55
CA GLY A 26 -10.46 64.74 -9.54
C GLY A 26 -9.84 64.71 -8.14
N PHE A 27 -10.64 64.54 -7.09
CA PHE A 27 -10.22 64.59 -5.68
C PHE A 27 -9.45 63.34 -5.17
N MET A 28 -9.15 62.37 -6.04
CA MET A 28 -8.39 61.16 -5.68
C MET A 28 -6.88 61.42 -5.76
N VAL A 29 -6.17 61.20 -4.66
CA VAL A 29 -4.70 61.30 -4.58
C VAL A 29 -4.08 60.22 -5.47
N GLY A 30 -3.23 60.63 -6.42
CA GLY A 30 -2.52 59.69 -7.30
C GLY A 30 -1.67 58.70 -6.50
N VAL A 31 -1.67 57.43 -6.91
CA VAL A 31 -0.92 56.35 -6.24
C VAL A 31 0.33 56.05 -7.05
N LYS A 32 1.49 56.08 -6.38
CA LYS A 32 2.79 55.66 -6.95
C LYS A 32 3.33 54.49 -6.13
N ILE A 33 3.30 53.30 -6.71
CA ILE A 33 3.92 52.10 -6.14
C ILE A 33 5.27 51.89 -6.83
N ASN A 34 6.35 51.82 -6.06
CA ASN A 34 7.67 51.54 -6.61
C ASN A 34 7.86 50.02 -6.81
N PRO A 35 8.63 49.59 -7.82
CA PRO A 35 9.00 48.19 -8.00
C PRO A 35 9.69 47.62 -6.76
N ILE A 36 9.54 46.31 -6.51
CA ILE A 36 10.19 45.65 -5.38
C ILE A 36 11.71 45.58 -5.60
N SER A 37 12.50 45.90 -4.56
CA SER A 37 13.97 45.81 -4.60
C SER A 37 14.42 44.36 -4.82
N GLY A 38 15.11 44.11 -5.94
CA GLY A 38 15.48 42.75 -6.39
C GLY A 38 14.79 42.31 -7.69
N LEU A 39 13.76 43.05 -8.13
CA LEU A 39 13.12 42.95 -9.45
C LEU A 39 13.58 44.03 -10.50
N PRO A 40 14.80 44.63 -10.46
CA PRO A 40 15.16 45.63 -11.47
C PRO A 40 15.41 45.00 -12.85
N SER A 41 15.36 45.85 -13.87
CA SER A 41 15.33 45.68 -15.34
C SER A 41 16.42 44.81 -16.01
N GLY A 42 16.86 43.74 -15.36
CA GLY A 42 17.77 42.72 -15.90
C GLY A 42 17.52 41.33 -15.31
N PHE A 43 16.34 41.11 -14.72
CA PHE A 43 15.92 39.83 -14.15
C PHE A 43 14.96 39.11 -15.13
N PRO A 44 15.16 37.82 -15.45
CA PRO A 44 14.33 37.06 -16.40
C PRO A 44 12.83 37.12 -16.10
N VAL A 45 12.48 37.15 -14.80
CA VAL A 45 11.09 37.26 -14.31
C VAL A 45 10.35 38.44 -14.93
N THR A 46 10.99 39.58 -15.13
CA THR A 46 10.27 40.76 -15.65
C THR A 46 9.85 40.55 -17.10
N GLU A 47 10.73 39.99 -17.93
CA GLU A 47 10.42 39.64 -19.31
C GLU A 47 9.38 38.52 -19.38
N LEU A 48 9.51 37.52 -18.50
CA LEU A 48 8.54 36.42 -18.38
C LEU A 48 7.15 36.91 -17.95
N LEU A 49 7.05 37.86 -17.02
CA LEU A 49 5.77 38.43 -16.60
C LEU A 49 5.11 39.25 -17.72
N HIS A 50 5.88 40.00 -18.52
CA HIS A 50 5.34 40.67 -19.71
C HIS A 50 4.87 39.63 -20.75
N PHE A 51 5.68 38.62 -21.02
CA PHE A 51 5.31 37.52 -21.92
C PHE A 51 4.01 36.84 -21.48
N VAL A 52 3.89 36.51 -20.19
CA VAL A 52 2.68 35.93 -19.61
C VAL A 52 1.49 36.86 -19.86
N LEU A 53 1.58 38.15 -19.54
CA LEU A 53 0.48 39.10 -19.75
C LEU A 53 0.06 39.21 -21.22
N GLU A 54 1.02 39.20 -22.15
CA GLU A 54 0.72 39.25 -23.60
C GLU A 54 0.01 37.98 -24.10
N HIS A 55 0.33 36.82 -23.51
CA HIS A 55 -0.16 35.51 -23.99
C HIS A 55 -1.29 34.94 -23.11
N VAL A 56 -1.73 35.64 -22.06
CA VAL A 56 -2.81 35.17 -21.17
C VAL A 56 -4.10 34.89 -21.94
N GLU A 57 -4.40 35.63 -23.00
CA GLU A 57 -5.61 35.46 -23.83
C GLU A 57 -5.44 34.48 -25.00
N ASP A 58 -4.23 33.93 -25.21
CA ASP A 58 -3.96 33.07 -26.34
C ASP A 58 -4.74 31.74 -26.27
N LYS A 59 -5.11 31.24 -27.45
CA LYS A 59 -5.78 29.94 -27.59
C LYS A 59 -4.83 28.77 -27.34
N ASN A 60 -3.58 28.88 -27.82
CA ASN A 60 -2.57 27.86 -27.57
C ASN A 60 -1.95 28.08 -26.20
N VAL A 61 -2.31 27.22 -25.26
CA VAL A 61 -1.90 27.36 -23.85
C VAL A 61 -0.52 26.80 -23.55
N GLU A 62 0.13 26.08 -24.48
CA GLU A 62 1.41 25.40 -24.21
C GLU A 62 2.53 26.39 -23.87
N ALA A 63 2.71 27.43 -24.70
CA ALA A 63 3.74 28.45 -24.49
C ALA A 63 3.45 29.28 -23.23
N LEU A 64 2.18 29.61 -22.98
CA LEU A 64 1.74 30.29 -21.77
C LEU A 64 2.06 29.48 -20.50
N LEU A 65 1.79 28.17 -20.51
CA LEU A 65 2.06 27.30 -19.37
C LEU A 65 3.56 27.21 -19.07
N GLY A 66 4.41 27.09 -20.09
CA GLY A 66 5.87 27.13 -19.91
C GLY A 66 6.33 28.44 -19.27
N GLY A 67 5.90 29.59 -19.84
CA GLY A 67 6.27 30.91 -19.30
C GLY A 67 5.76 31.15 -17.87
N LEU A 68 4.58 30.64 -17.51
CA LEU A 68 4.05 30.71 -16.15
C LEU A 68 4.92 29.91 -15.16
N LEU A 69 5.37 28.71 -15.53
CA LEU A 69 6.20 27.87 -14.66
C LEU A 69 7.59 28.47 -14.46
N GLU A 70 8.22 28.92 -15.54
CA GLU A 70 9.53 29.59 -15.49
C GLU A 70 9.46 30.85 -14.62
N ALA A 71 8.40 31.66 -14.76
CA ALA A 71 8.19 32.84 -13.93
C ALA A 71 8.10 32.48 -12.44
N ARG A 72 7.41 31.38 -12.10
CA ARG A 72 7.29 30.89 -10.71
C ARG A 72 8.59 30.32 -10.16
N GLU A 73 9.35 29.59 -10.97
CA GLU A 73 10.65 29.05 -10.58
C GLU A 73 11.63 30.19 -10.25
N GLU A 74 11.72 31.19 -11.12
CA GLU A 74 12.58 32.35 -10.94
C GLU A 74 12.13 33.28 -9.80
N LEU A 75 10.84 33.26 -9.44
CA LEU A 75 10.30 33.98 -8.27
C LEU A 75 10.68 33.31 -6.94
N ARG A 76 10.91 31.98 -6.93
CA ARG A 76 11.12 31.19 -5.70
C ARG A 76 12.28 31.68 -4.82
N PRO A 77 13.47 32.03 -5.34
CA PRO A 77 14.57 32.55 -4.51
C PRO A 77 14.22 33.87 -3.80
N LEU A 78 13.30 34.66 -4.35
CA LEU A 78 12.85 35.91 -3.75
C LEU A 78 11.84 35.67 -2.62
N LEU A 79 11.00 34.64 -2.74
CA LEU A 79 10.06 34.23 -1.69
C LEU A 79 10.77 33.70 -0.42
N LEU A 80 11.96 33.12 -0.58
CA LEU A 80 12.75 32.59 0.54
C LEU A 80 13.55 33.67 1.30
N LYS A 81 13.64 34.89 0.77
CA LYS A 81 14.37 36.01 1.41
C LYS A 81 13.40 36.89 2.19
N SER A 82 13.82 37.38 3.35
CA SER A 82 13.05 38.41 4.09
C SER A 82 13.03 39.71 3.28
N ASN A 83 11.83 40.15 2.91
CA ASN A 83 11.60 41.36 2.13
C ASN A 83 10.42 42.14 2.75
N ASP A 84 10.53 43.46 2.82
CA ASP A 84 9.50 44.34 3.36
C ASP A 84 8.17 44.25 2.58
N ARG A 85 8.23 43.79 1.31
CA ARG A 85 7.06 43.56 0.44
C ARG A 85 6.79 42.09 0.12
N LEU A 86 7.16 41.17 1.02
CA LEU A 86 6.93 39.72 0.84
C LEU A 86 5.46 39.37 0.54
N LYS A 87 4.51 40.10 1.13
CA LYS A 87 3.07 39.92 0.88
C LYS A 87 2.71 40.03 -0.60
N ASP A 88 3.29 40.99 -1.31
CA ASP A 88 2.98 41.22 -2.72
C ASP A 88 3.56 40.12 -3.61
N LEU A 89 4.77 39.63 -3.27
CA LEU A 89 5.38 38.48 -3.94
C LEU A 89 4.57 37.19 -3.73
N LEU A 90 4.00 36.98 -2.54
CA LEU A 90 3.12 35.84 -2.26
C LEU A 90 1.83 35.92 -3.07
N PHE A 91 1.22 37.11 -3.20
CA PHE A 91 0.04 37.28 -4.05
C PHE A 91 0.35 37.07 -5.52
N LEU A 92 1.53 37.48 -5.98
CA LEU A 92 1.99 37.20 -7.34
C LEU A 92 2.11 35.69 -7.59
N ASP A 93 2.74 34.94 -6.69
CA ASP A 93 2.85 33.47 -6.85
C ASP A 93 1.47 32.78 -6.87
N ILE A 94 0.55 33.20 -5.97
CA ILE A 94 -0.83 32.69 -5.95
C ILE A 94 -1.57 33.02 -7.24
N ALA A 95 -1.38 34.23 -7.78
CA ALA A 95 -2.00 34.65 -9.03
C ALA A 95 -1.46 33.86 -10.23
N LEU A 96 -0.15 33.59 -10.27
CA LEU A 96 0.48 32.74 -11.29
C LEU A 96 -0.05 31.29 -11.21
N ASP A 97 -0.13 30.70 -10.02
CA ASP A 97 -0.71 29.36 -9.80
C ASP A 97 -2.17 29.27 -10.29
N SER A 98 -2.99 30.25 -9.92
CA SER A 98 -4.39 30.32 -10.36
C SER A 98 -4.53 30.48 -11.88
N THR A 99 -3.58 31.19 -12.50
CA THR A 99 -3.54 31.36 -13.96
C THR A 99 -3.18 30.05 -14.65
N VAL A 100 -2.22 29.28 -14.11
CA VAL A 100 -1.89 27.93 -14.61
C VAL A 100 -3.12 27.04 -14.63
N ARG A 101 -3.88 26.99 -13.53
CA ARG A 101 -5.14 26.22 -13.46
C ARG A 101 -6.11 26.64 -14.58
N THR A 102 -6.32 27.94 -14.75
CA THR A 102 -7.25 28.49 -15.74
C THR A 102 -6.79 28.24 -17.18
N ALA A 103 -5.48 28.30 -17.45
CA ALA A 103 -4.91 27.95 -18.74
C ALA A 103 -5.11 26.46 -19.08
N ILE A 104 -4.90 25.55 -18.11
CA ILE A 104 -5.15 24.11 -18.32
C ILE A 104 -6.63 23.82 -18.61
N GLU A 105 -7.54 24.45 -17.85
CA GLU A 105 -8.99 24.27 -18.04
C GLU A 105 -9.44 24.73 -19.44
N ARG A 106 -8.87 25.82 -19.96
CA ARG A 106 -9.10 26.27 -21.35
C ARG A 106 -8.52 25.28 -22.38
N GLY A 107 -7.35 24.72 -22.11
CA GLY A 107 -6.71 23.71 -22.96
C GLY A 107 -7.47 22.38 -23.05
N TYR A 108 -8.48 22.12 -22.22
CA TYR A 108 -9.23 20.86 -22.23
C TYR A 108 -9.95 20.58 -23.55
N GLU A 109 -10.39 21.62 -24.28
CA GLU A 109 -11.02 21.45 -25.59
C GLU A 109 -10.03 20.88 -26.62
N GLU A 110 -8.79 21.38 -26.65
CA GLU A 110 -7.75 20.87 -27.55
C GLU A 110 -7.37 19.42 -27.21
N LEU A 111 -7.37 19.09 -25.91
CA LEU A 111 -7.06 17.74 -25.44
C LEU A 111 -8.15 16.72 -25.79
N ASN A 112 -9.33 17.13 -26.30
CA ASN A 112 -10.39 16.22 -26.73
C ASN A 112 -9.98 15.28 -27.86
N ASN A 113 -9.17 15.76 -28.78
CA ASN A 113 -8.72 14.99 -29.95
C ASN A 113 -7.22 14.69 -29.91
N ALA A 114 -6.54 15.00 -28.81
CA ALA A 114 -5.10 14.88 -28.70
C ALA A 114 -4.65 13.44 -28.41
N GLY A 115 -3.48 13.07 -28.95
CA GLY A 115 -2.83 11.80 -28.62
C GLY A 115 -2.36 11.72 -27.15
N PRO A 116 -2.01 10.51 -26.67
CA PRO A 116 -1.61 10.30 -25.28
C PRO A 116 -0.36 11.12 -24.89
N GLU A 117 0.57 11.34 -25.82
CA GLU A 117 1.79 12.13 -25.59
C GLU A 117 1.49 13.57 -25.17
N LYS A 118 0.55 14.25 -25.85
CA LYS A 118 0.16 15.62 -25.50
C LYS A 118 -0.50 15.67 -24.13
N ILE A 119 -1.34 14.69 -23.79
CA ILE A 119 -1.96 14.61 -22.45
C ILE A 119 -0.88 14.38 -21.37
N MET A 120 0.09 13.50 -21.62
CA MET A 120 1.22 13.26 -20.71
C MET A 120 2.09 14.51 -20.52
N TYR A 121 2.32 15.29 -21.58
CA TYR A 121 3.04 16.56 -21.50
C TYR A 121 2.29 17.62 -20.68
N PHE A 122 0.97 17.73 -20.85
CA PHE A 122 0.19 18.62 -19.97
C PHE A 122 0.28 18.16 -18.51
N ILE A 123 0.22 16.85 -18.25
CA ILE A 123 0.40 16.30 -16.90
C ILE A 123 1.74 16.70 -16.30
N THR A 124 2.86 16.68 -17.05
CA THR A 124 4.17 17.11 -16.51
C THR A 124 4.14 18.57 -16.08
N LEU A 125 3.59 19.46 -16.90
CA LEU A 125 3.49 20.89 -16.58
C LEU A 125 2.64 21.15 -15.33
N VAL A 126 1.48 20.48 -15.19
CA VAL A 126 0.62 20.64 -14.00
C VAL A 126 1.29 20.07 -12.75
N LEU A 127 2.01 18.96 -12.89
CA LEU A 127 2.69 18.30 -11.79
C LEU A 127 3.89 19.13 -11.30
N GLU A 128 4.64 19.74 -12.21
CA GLU A 128 5.72 20.69 -11.91
C GLU A 128 5.19 21.91 -11.15
N ASN A 129 4.09 22.49 -11.62
CA ASN A 129 3.38 23.57 -10.92
C ASN A 129 3.02 23.19 -9.47
N LEU A 130 2.49 21.97 -9.30
CA LEU A 130 2.09 21.45 -8.00
C LEU A 130 3.31 21.20 -7.09
N ALA A 131 4.42 20.72 -7.66
CA ALA A 131 5.68 20.52 -6.93
C ALA A 131 6.29 21.85 -6.47
N LEU A 132 6.17 22.92 -7.26
CA LEU A 132 6.58 24.27 -6.85
C LEU A 132 5.76 24.78 -5.65
N SER A 133 4.47 24.47 -5.64
CA SER A 133 3.50 24.92 -4.63
C SER A 133 3.44 24.05 -3.36
N SER A 134 4.20 22.95 -3.31
CA SER A 134 4.09 21.96 -2.24
C SER A 134 5.37 21.86 -1.42
N ASP A 135 5.23 21.86 -0.09
CA ASP A 135 6.30 21.42 0.82
C ASP A 135 6.43 19.88 0.81
N ASN A 136 7.63 19.37 1.10
CA ASN A 136 7.99 17.94 1.05
C ASN A 136 7.60 17.29 -0.30
N ASN A 137 8.07 17.89 -1.39
CA ASN A 137 7.70 17.56 -2.76
C ASN A 137 8.51 16.41 -3.40
N GLU A 138 9.33 15.68 -2.63
CA GLU A 138 10.20 14.61 -3.15
C GLU A 138 9.43 13.58 -4.00
N ASP A 139 8.27 13.10 -3.52
CA ASP A 139 7.44 12.14 -4.25
C ASP A 139 6.83 12.73 -5.54
N LEU A 140 6.47 14.03 -5.54
CA LEU A 140 6.00 14.73 -6.74
C LEU A 140 7.12 14.89 -7.77
N ILE A 141 8.35 15.17 -7.32
CA ILE A 141 9.53 15.24 -8.19
C ILE A 141 9.81 13.88 -8.81
N TYR A 142 9.72 12.78 -8.05
CA TYR A 142 9.88 11.44 -8.61
C TYR A 142 8.77 11.08 -9.60
N CYS A 143 7.52 11.51 -9.35
CA CYS A 143 6.45 11.38 -10.34
C CYS A 143 6.76 12.19 -11.61
N LEU A 144 7.31 13.40 -11.49
CA LEU A 144 7.69 14.24 -12.63
C LEU A 144 8.79 13.58 -13.48
N LYS A 145 9.85 13.07 -12.84
CA LYS A 145 10.88 12.27 -13.52
C LYS A 145 10.29 11.06 -14.22
N GLY A 146 9.35 10.36 -13.57
CA GLY A 146 8.63 9.24 -14.15
C GLY A 146 7.84 9.61 -15.41
N TRP A 147 7.10 10.73 -15.38
CA TRP A 147 6.35 11.18 -16.55
C TRP A 147 7.26 11.60 -17.70
N ASN A 148 8.38 12.27 -17.42
CA ASN A 148 9.38 12.61 -18.43
C ASN A 148 9.98 11.35 -19.07
N HIS A 149 10.27 10.31 -18.27
CA HIS A 149 10.73 9.03 -18.81
C HIS A 149 9.64 8.34 -19.65
N ALA A 150 8.38 8.32 -19.19
CA ALA A 150 7.26 7.75 -19.93
C ALA A 150 7.03 8.45 -21.28
N LEU A 151 7.17 9.77 -21.34
CA LEU A 151 7.13 10.57 -22.57
C LEU A 151 8.25 10.17 -23.54
N ASN A 152 9.47 9.99 -23.04
CA ASN A 152 10.59 9.56 -23.86
C ASN A 152 10.38 8.14 -24.41
N MET A 153 9.88 7.20 -23.59
CA MET A 153 9.53 5.85 -24.03
C MET A 153 8.42 5.83 -25.10
N ALA A 154 7.41 6.69 -24.94
CA ALA A 154 6.34 6.83 -25.92
C ALA A 154 6.88 7.35 -27.26
N LYS A 155 7.75 8.37 -27.23
CA LYS A 155 8.41 8.91 -28.42
C LYS A 155 9.32 7.89 -29.10
N SER A 156 10.03 7.05 -28.34
CA SER A 156 10.86 5.97 -28.87
C SER A 156 10.08 4.73 -29.30
N ARG A 157 8.75 4.70 -29.11
CA ARG A 157 7.85 3.58 -29.42
C ARG A 157 8.24 2.27 -28.71
N ASP A 158 8.64 2.35 -27.44
CA ASP A 158 8.91 1.16 -26.62
C ASP A 158 7.61 0.41 -26.28
N ASP A 159 7.51 -0.89 -26.52
CA ASP A 159 6.30 -1.68 -26.27
C ASP A 159 5.76 -1.57 -24.82
N HIS A 160 6.62 -1.27 -23.85
CA HIS A 160 6.28 -1.15 -22.43
C HIS A 160 5.86 0.25 -21.99
N TRP A 161 5.87 1.26 -22.88
CA TRP A 161 5.59 2.66 -22.53
C TRP A 161 4.25 2.82 -21.79
N ALA A 162 3.22 2.10 -22.23
CA ALA A 162 1.87 2.21 -21.67
C ALA A 162 1.78 1.59 -20.26
N LEU A 163 2.46 0.47 -20.04
CA LEU A 163 2.55 -0.18 -18.71
C LEU A 163 3.32 0.70 -17.73
N TYR A 164 4.41 1.31 -18.17
CA TYR A 164 5.20 2.23 -17.35
C TYR A 164 4.43 3.52 -17.05
N ALA A 165 3.85 4.17 -18.06
CA ALA A 165 3.01 5.36 -17.86
C ALA A 165 1.84 5.08 -16.90
N LYS A 166 1.27 3.87 -16.94
CA LYS A 166 0.21 3.45 -16.02
C LYS A 166 0.68 3.40 -14.57
N SER A 167 1.90 2.95 -14.30
CA SER A 167 2.44 2.91 -12.93
C SER A 167 2.72 4.32 -12.40
N VAL A 168 3.26 5.20 -13.24
CA VAL A 168 3.48 6.62 -12.88
C VAL A 168 2.14 7.32 -12.62
N LEU A 169 1.10 7.01 -13.41
CA LEU A 169 -0.26 7.51 -13.20
C LEU A 169 -0.83 7.07 -11.85
N ASP A 170 -0.66 5.81 -11.47
CA ASP A 170 -1.12 5.30 -10.17
C ASP A 170 -0.38 5.96 -9.01
N ARG A 171 0.94 6.12 -9.13
CA ARG A 171 1.75 6.83 -8.12
C ARG A 171 1.35 8.30 -7.99
N THR A 172 1.14 8.99 -9.10
CA THR A 172 0.71 10.40 -9.11
C THR A 172 -0.64 10.56 -8.40
N ARG A 173 -1.57 9.61 -8.58
CA ARG A 173 -2.85 9.60 -7.86
C ARG A 173 -2.69 9.39 -6.36
N LEU A 174 -1.79 8.49 -5.94
CA LEU A 174 -1.48 8.27 -4.53
C LEU A 174 -0.89 9.52 -3.89
N SER A 175 0.02 10.21 -4.60
CA SER A 175 0.61 11.47 -4.14
C SER A 175 -0.45 12.56 -3.95
N LEU A 176 -1.36 12.70 -4.92
CA LEU A 176 -2.51 13.62 -4.82
C LEU A 176 -3.44 13.29 -3.66
N ALA A 177 -3.71 12.01 -3.42
CA ALA A 177 -4.56 11.57 -2.31
C ALA A 177 -3.91 11.85 -0.96
N SER A 178 -2.61 11.54 -0.82
CA SER A 178 -1.82 11.83 0.37
C SER A 178 -1.81 13.33 0.68
N LYS A 179 -1.60 14.18 -0.33
CA LYS A 179 -1.62 15.64 -0.16
C LYS A 179 -3.00 16.16 0.24
N ALA A 180 -4.06 15.61 -0.36
CA ALA A 180 -5.42 15.96 0.02
C ALA A 180 -5.70 15.60 1.49
N GLU A 181 -5.26 14.43 1.94
CA GLU A 181 -5.39 14.00 3.34
C GLU A 181 -4.59 14.91 4.29
N GLN A 182 -3.37 15.32 3.93
CA GLN A 182 -2.59 16.30 4.72
C GLN A 182 -3.33 17.63 4.86
N TYR A 183 -3.85 18.19 3.76
CA TYR A 183 -4.64 19.43 3.84
C TYR A 183 -5.91 19.26 4.66
N GLN A 184 -6.55 18.10 4.58
CA GLN A 184 -7.69 17.78 5.44
C GLN A 184 -7.29 17.81 6.91
N GLN A 185 -6.19 17.16 7.29
CA GLN A 185 -5.74 17.11 8.69
C GLN A 185 -5.37 18.49 9.25
N ILE A 186 -4.80 19.37 8.42
CA ILE A 186 -4.40 20.73 8.84
C ILE A 186 -5.60 21.68 8.91
N LEU A 187 -6.45 21.71 7.88
CA LEU A 187 -7.47 22.74 7.73
C LEU A 187 -8.82 22.36 8.37
N GLN A 188 -9.16 21.07 8.38
CA GLN A 188 -10.48 20.60 8.84
C GLN A 188 -10.76 20.94 10.32
N PRO A 189 -9.83 20.77 11.27
CA PRO A 189 -10.11 21.09 12.68
C PRO A 189 -10.46 22.57 12.90
N SER A 190 -9.73 23.47 12.25
CA SER A 190 -9.98 24.92 12.32
C SER A 190 -11.30 25.30 11.65
N ALA A 191 -11.62 24.66 10.52
CA ALA A 191 -12.88 24.85 9.81
C ALA A 191 -14.08 24.42 10.66
N GLU A 192 -13.99 23.25 11.32
CA GLU A 192 -15.03 22.74 12.23
C GLU A 192 -15.21 23.63 13.45
N TYR A 193 -14.10 24.10 14.03
CA TYR A 193 -14.13 25.03 15.15
C TYR A 193 -14.84 26.34 14.78
N LEU A 194 -14.43 27.01 13.70
CA LEU A 194 -15.06 28.24 13.24
C LEU A 194 -16.52 28.03 12.82
N GLY A 195 -16.81 26.93 12.12
CA GLY A 195 -18.16 26.57 11.72
C GLY A 195 -19.09 26.40 12.92
N SER A 196 -18.61 25.78 14.00
CA SER A 196 -19.38 25.62 15.24
C SER A 196 -19.70 26.96 15.92
N LEU A 197 -18.75 27.90 15.93
CA LEU A 197 -18.94 29.24 16.51
C LEU A 197 -19.89 30.11 15.68
N LEU A 198 -19.82 29.99 14.35
CA LEU A 198 -20.63 30.77 13.41
C LEU A 198 -22.03 30.15 13.17
N GLY A 199 -22.33 29.02 13.80
CA GLY A 199 -23.61 28.31 13.62
C GLY A 199 -23.82 27.77 12.19
N VAL A 200 -22.73 27.48 11.48
CA VAL A 200 -22.78 26.94 10.11
C VAL A 200 -23.03 25.43 10.18
N ASP A 201 -23.93 24.93 9.35
CA ASP A 201 -24.19 23.48 9.23
C ASP A 201 -22.90 22.69 9.01
N GLN A 202 -22.66 21.65 9.81
CA GLN A 202 -21.46 20.80 9.71
C GLN A 202 -21.24 20.23 8.30
N TRP A 203 -22.32 19.93 7.58
CA TRP A 203 -22.25 19.52 6.18
C TRP A 203 -21.63 20.58 5.26
N ALA A 204 -21.99 21.85 5.44
CA ALA A 204 -21.46 22.95 4.64
C ALA A 204 -19.97 23.19 4.92
N VAL A 205 -19.57 23.11 6.20
CA VAL A 205 -18.17 23.21 6.63
C VAL A 205 -17.32 22.13 5.96
N TYR A 206 -17.75 20.86 6.06
CA TYR A 206 -17.05 19.71 5.46
C TYR A 206 -17.00 19.80 3.93
N LYS A 207 -18.09 20.22 3.28
CA LYS A 207 -18.19 20.22 1.81
C LYS A 207 -17.50 21.42 1.16
N HIS A 208 -17.57 22.62 1.74
CA HIS A 208 -17.14 23.84 1.06
C HIS A 208 -15.70 24.25 1.37
N ILE A 209 -15.23 24.11 2.61
CA ILE A 209 -13.87 24.52 2.95
C ILE A 209 -12.85 23.51 2.41
N TYR A 210 -13.08 22.22 2.66
CA TYR A 210 -12.18 21.17 2.19
C TYR A 210 -12.19 20.99 0.66
N ARG A 211 -13.37 20.76 0.05
CA ARG A 211 -13.43 20.59 -1.42
C ARG A 211 -13.21 21.89 -2.18
N GLY A 212 -13.50 23.05 -1.57
CA GLY A 212 -13.23 24.36 -2.17
C GLY A 212 -11.75 24.55 -2.41
N ASN A 213 -10.92 24.30 -1.40
CA ASN A 213 -9.46 24.42 -1.53
C ASN A 213 -8.86 23.36 -2.47
N TYR A 214 -9.34 22.11 -2.43
CA TYR A 214 -8.88 21.07 -3.35
C TYR A 214 -9.26 21.35 -4.82
N ARG A 215 -10.43 21.97 -5.07
CA ARG A 215 -10.89 22.38 -6.40
C ARG A 215 -10.28 23.70 -6.88
N ALA A 216 -9.85 24.55 -5.95
CA ALA A 216 -9.28 25.86 -6.27
C ALA A 216 -7.85 25.77 -6.82
N GLY A 217 -7.12 24.69 -6.52
CA GLY A 217 -5.73 24.49 -6.95
C GLY A 217 -5.55 23.56 -8.15
N SER A 218 -4.33 23.55 -8.71
CA SER A 218 -3.92 22.73 -9.87
C SER A 218 -4.03 21.21 -9.67
N ALA A 219 -4.20 20.74 -8.43
CA ALA A 219 -4.42 19.33 -8.10
C ALA A 219 -5.71 18.76 -8.72
N ALA A 220 -6.79 19.55 -8.80
CA ALA A 220 -8.02 19.12 -9.44
C ALA A 220 -7.86 18.97 -10.95
N SER A 221 -7.14 19.92 -11.58
CA SER A 221 -6.84 19.86 -13.01
C SER A 221 -5.99 18.65 -13.36
N LEU A 222 -4.97 18.36 -12.53
CA LEU A 222 -4.15 17.15 -12.66
C LEU A 222 -4.99 15.88 -12.52
N SER A 223 -5.86 15.80 -11.50
CA SER A 223 -6.77 14.66 -11.31
C SER A 223 -7.65 14.41 -12.54
N SER A 224 -8.20 15.47 -13.15
CA SER A 224 -9.00 15.37 -14.37
C SER A 224 -8.20 14.81 -15.55
N LEU A 225 -6.97 15.30 -15.78
CA LEU A 225 -6.07 14.80 -16.81
C LEU A 225 -5.72 13.32 -16.61
N LEU A 226 -5.41 12.91 -15.38
CA LEU A 226 -5.15 11.51 -15.04
C LEU A 226 -6.39 10.63 -15.28
N ASN A 227 -7.60 11.16 -15.09
CA ASN A 227 -8.84 10.41 -15.33
C ASN A 227 -9.12 10.21 -16.81
N ARG A 228 -8.71 11.18 -17.62
CA ARG A 228 -8.79 11.13 -19.09
C ARG A 228 -7.79 10.14 -19.69
N LEU A 229 -6.57 10.10 -19.17
CA LEU A 229 -5.49 9.27 -19.70
C LEU A 229 -5.61 7.78 -19.33
N ASP A 230 -6.12 7.48 -18.13
CA ASP A 230 -6.19 6.10 -17.60
C ASP A 230 -6.92 5.09 -18.51
N PRO A 231 -8.09 5.38 -19.10
CA PRO A 231 -8.73 4.46 -20.06
C PRO A 231 -7.88 4.19 -21.31
N VAL A 232 -7.16 5.21 -21.80
CA VAL A 232 -6.27 5.09 -22.97
C VAL A 232 -5.11 4.16 -22.64
N LEU A 233 -4.44 4.38 -21.51
CA LEU A 233 -3.32 3.53 -21.07
C LEU A 233 -3.76 2.10 -20.82
N ARG A 234 -4.93 1.88 -20.20
CA ARG A 234 -5.45 0.52 -19.96
C ARG A 234 -5.73 -0.20 -21.27
N LYS A 235 -6.34 0.46 -22.25
CA LYS A 235 -6.60 -0.13 -23.56
C LYS A 235 -5.31 -0.48 -24.29
N THR A 236 -4.33 0.43 -24.29
CA THR A 236 -3.04 0.19 -24.97
C THR A 236 -2.22 -0.91 -24.30
N ALA A 237 -2.25 -0.99 -22.97
CA ALA A 237 -1.54 -2.00 -22.20
C ALA A 237 -2.31 -3.32 -22.02
N ASN A 238 -3.46 -3.49 -22.69
CA ASN A 238 -4.36 -4.65 -22.54
C ASN A 238 -4.73 -4.96 -21.07
N LEU A 239 -4.86 -3.92 -20.24
CA LEU A 239 -5.23 -4.05 -18.84
C LEU A 239 -6.76 -4.04 -18.69
N GLY A 240 -7.27 -4.94 -17.84
CA GLY A 240 -8.67 -4.98 -17.46
C GLY A 240 -9.13 -3.72 -16.71
N SER A 241 -10.45 -3.57 -16.59
CA SER A 241 -11.08 -2.52 -15.78
C SER A 241 -10.83 -2.70 -14.28
N TRP A 242 -10.62 -3.95 -13.86
CA TRP A 242 -10.40 -4.36 -12.48
C TRP A 242 -9.14 -5.21 -12.39
N GLN A 243 -8.45 -5.14 -11.26
CA GLN A 243 -7.45 -6.11 -10.86
C GLN A 243 -8.19 -7.24 -10.13
N VAL A 244 -8.26 -8.39 -10.81
CA VAL A 244 -8.89 -9.58 -10.28
C VAL A 244 -7.89 -10.31 -9.41
N ILE A 245 -8.18 -10.46 -8.12
CA ILE A 245 -7.28 -11.10 -7.16
C ILE A 245 -7.73 -12.54 -6.86
N SER A 246 -9.04 -12.74 -6.81
CA SER A 246 -9.67 -14.05 -6.63
C SER A 246 -10.83 -14.17 -7.63
N PRO A 247 -10.67 -14.97 -8.71
CA PRO A 247 -11.64 -15.09 -9.80
C PRO A 247 -12.74 -16.11 -9.47
N VAL A 248 -13.47 -15.88 -8.38
CA VAL A 248 -14.64 -16.71 -8.02
C VAL A 248 -15.91 -15.98 -8.46
N GLU A 249 -16.87 -16.67 -9.06
CA GLU A 249 -18.20 -16.09 -9.28
C GLU A 249 -18.98 -16.08 -7.97
N ALA A 250 -19.53 -14.93 -7.60
CA ALA A 250 -20.23 -14.76 -6.33
C ALA A 250 -21.60 -14.12 -6.53
N VAL A 251 -22.57 -14.60 -5.76
CA VAL A 251 -23.94 -14.06 -5.73
C VAL A 251 -24.27 -13.75 -4.26
N GLY A 252 -24.69 -12.54 -3.96
CA GLY A 252 -24.99 -12.14 -2.58
C GLY A 252 -25.58 -10.74 -2.40
N TYR A 253 -25.91 -10.42 -1.16
CA TYR A 253 -26.45 -9.12 -0.74
C TYR A 253 -25.33 -8.09 -0.62
N VAL A 254 -25.55 -6.86 -1.09
CA VAL A 254 -24.51 -5.84 -1.06
C VAL A 254 -24.56 -5.03 0.23
N VAL A 255 -23.40 -4.89 0.88
CA VAL A 255 -23.20 -4.08 2.09
C VAL A 255 -22.01 -3.15 1.90
N VAL A 256 -22.20 -1.85 2.14
CA VAL A 256 -21.16 -0.84 2.02
C VAL A 256 -20.56 -0.53 3.38
N VAL A 257 -19.23 -0.56 3.49
CA VAL A 257 -18.48 -0.29 4.71
C VAL A 257 -17.36 0.71 4.44
N ASP A 258 -17.05 1.55 5.43
CA ASP A 258 -15.95 2.53 5.28
C ASP A 258 -14.58 1.84 5.31
N LYS A 259 -14.36 0.90 6.24
CA LYS A 259 -13.10 0.16 6.38
C LYS A 259 -13.39 -1.32 6.59
N LEU A 260 -12.63 -2.19 5.93
CA LEU A 260 -12.76 -3.65 6.15
C LEU A 260 -12.47 -4.02 7.61
N LEU A 261 -11.51 -3.34 8.23
CA LEU A 261 -11.16 -3.48 9.65
C LEU A 261 -12.36 -3.33 10.61
N ALA A 262 -13.35 -2.52 10.25
CA ALA A 262 -14.51 -2.26 11.12
C ALA A 262 -15.52 -3.42 11.18
N VAL A 263 -15.43 -4.40 10.27
CA VAL A 263 -16.43 -5.47 10.14
C VAL A 263 -15.87 -6.88 10.32
N GLN A 264 -14.59 -7.03 10.66
CA GLN A 264 -13.91 -8.33 10.82
C GLN A 264 -14.55 -9.25 11.87
N ASN A 265 -15.22 -8.66 12.86
CA ASN A 265 -15.87 -9.38 13.95
C ASN A 265 -17.33 -9.74 13.65
N LYS A 266 -17.88 -9.31 12.51
CA LYS A 266 -19.27 -9.59 12.13
C LYS A 266 -19.34 -10.93 11.42
N SER A 267 -20.34 -11.73 11.76
CA SER A 267 -20.70 -12.91 10.99
C SER A 267 -21.99 -12.62 10.22
N TYR A 268 -21.98 -12.86 8.91
CA TYR A 268 -23.11 -12.62 8.04
C TYR A 268 -23.82 -13.96 7.78
N GLY A 269 -25.06 -14.10 8.28
CA GLY A 269 -25.85 -15.32 8.09
C GLY A 269 -26.38 -15.53 6.65
N ARG A 270 -26.10 -14.60 5.74
CA ARG A 270 -26.49 -14.64 4.32
C ARG A 270 -25.26 -14.33 3.46
N PRO A 271 -25.16 -14.90 2.25
CA PRO A 271 -24.06 -14.58 1.34
C PRO A 271 -24.04 -13.09 1.04
N THR A 272 -22.96 -12.41 1.40
CA THR A 272 -22.85 -10.94 1.35
C THR A 272 -21.64 -10.49 0.52
N ILE A 273 -21.85 -9.50 -0.35
CA ILE A 273 -20.84 -8.78 -1.12
C ILE A 273 -20.51 -7.49 -0.38
N LEU A 274 -19.27 -7.37 0.12
CA LEU A 274 -18.79 -6.16 0.77
C LEU A 274 -18.23 -5.17 -0.24
N VAL A 275 -18.63 -3.92 -0.09
CA VAL A 275 -18.00 -2.78 -0.77
C VAL A 275 -17.27 -1.95 0.27
N ALA A 276 -15.96 -2.18 0.40
CA ALA A 276 -15.10 -1.50 1.37
C ALA A 276 -14.44 -0.28 0.72
N LYS A 277 -14.52 0.90 1.35
CA LYS A 277 -13.82 2.09 0.82
C LYS A 277 -12.31 2.05 1.03
N SER A 278 -11.84 1.32 2.04
CA SER A 278 -10.41 1.13 2.26
C SER A 278 -10.06 -0.22 2.89
N VAL A 279 -8.89 -0.75 2.48
CA VAL A 279 -8.28 -2.00 2.92
C VAL A 279 -6.79 -1.74 3.20
N LYS A 280 -6.29 -2.13 4.36
CA LYS A 280 -4.91 -1.90 4.81
C LYS A 280 -3.96 -3.09 4.68
N GLY A 281 -4.47 -4.31 4.41
CA GLY A 281 -3.66 -5.53 4.24
C GLY A 281 -3.64 -6.47 5.45
N GLU A 282 -3.82 -5.93 6.65
CA GLU A 282 -3.77 -6.69 7.90
C GLU A 282 -5.12 -7.30 8.30
N GLU A 283 -6.12 -7.21 7.42
CA GLU A 283 -7.48 -7.55 7.74
C GLU A 283 -7.88 -9.01 7.51
N GLU A 284 -8.70 -9.54 8.42
CA GLU A 284 -9.37 -10.84 8.23
C GLU A 284 -10.70 -10.65 7.49
N ILE A 285 -11.07 -11.62 6.66
CA ILE A 285 -12.33 -11.55 5.90
C ILE A 285 -13.46 -12.16 6.74
N PRO A 286 -14.53 -11.38 7.02
CA PRO A 286 -15.61 -11.83 7.89
C PRO A 286 -16.34 -13.07 7.35
N ASP A 287 -16.98 -13.82 8.24
CA ASP A 287 -17.74 -15.02 7.86
C ASP A 287 -19.02 -14.67 7.09
N GLY A 288 -19.33 -15.47 6.07
CA GLY A 288 -20.51 -15.28 5.21
C GLY A 288 -20.31 -14.26 4.08
N ILE A 289 -19.12 -13.68 3.96
CA ILE A 289 -18.75 -12.84 2.82
C ILE A 289 -18.39 -13.70 1.62
N VAL A 290 -19.01 -13.42 0.48
CA VAL A 290 -18.76 -14.11 -0.79
C VAL A 290 -17.92 -13.27 -1.74
N ALA A 291 -17.94 -11.94 -1.59
CA ALA A 291 -17.09 -11.04 -2.38
C ALA A 291 -16.70 -9.77 -1.63
N VAL A 292 -15.52 -9.22 -1.93
CA VAL A 292 -15.04 -7.91 -1.46
C VAL A 292 -14.62 -7.05 -2.65
N LEU A 293 -15.23 -5.88 -2.78
CA LEU A 293 -14.92 -4.85 -3.76
C LEU A 293 -14.29 -3.65 -3.07
N THR A 294 -13.12 -3.23 -3.53
CA THR A 294 -12.38 -2.11 -2.94
C THR A 294 -11.74 -1.22 -4.02
N PRO A 295 -11.67 0.11 -3.80
CA PRO A 295 -10.93 1.01 -4.68
C PRO A 295 -9.42 0.89 -4.46
N ASP A 296 -9.01 0.46 -3.27
CA ASP A 296 -7.64 0.14 -2.97
C ASP A 296 -7.27 -1.07 -3.82
N MET A 297 -6.14 -1.01 -4.51
CA MET A 297 -5.64 -2.08 -5.38
C MET A 297 -4.52 -2.82 -4.66
N PRO A 298 -4.81 -3.70 -3.67
CA PRO A 298 -3.77 -4.46 -3.02
C PRO A 298 -3.10 -5.42 -4.02
N ASP A 299 -1.83 -5.74 -3.77
CA ASP A 299 -1.09 -6.66 -4.62
C ASP A 299 -1.69 -8.07 -4.56
N VAL A 300 -1.50 -8.86 -5.63
CA VAL A 300 -2.13 -10.18 -5.78
C VAL A 300 -1.57 -11.17 -4.76
N LEU A 301 -0.33 -10.98 -4.33
CA LEU A 301 0.38 -11.81 -3.34
C LEU A 301 0.45 -11.18 -1.94
N SER A 302 -0.30 -10.10 -1.69
CA SER A 302 -0.43 -9.55 -0.33
C SER A 302 -1.21 -10.50 0.59
N HIS A 303 -1.01 -10.38 1.91
CA HIS A 303 -1.63 -11.28 2.89
C HIS A 303 -3.17 -11.27 2.80
N VAL A 304 -3.79 -10.09 2.66
CA VAL A 304 -5.25 -9.99 2.52
C VAL A 304 -5.75 -10.66 1.24
N SER A 305 -5.01 -10.54 0.15
CA SER A 305 -5.31 -11.19 -1.14
C SER A 305 -5.22 -12.71 -1.05
N VAL A 306 -4.17 -13.23 -0.40
CA VAL A 306 -3.99 -14.66 -0.15
C VAL A 306 -5.11 -15.20 0.75
N ARG A 307 -5.44 -14.52 1.85
CA ARG A 307 -6.56 -14.92 2.73
C ARG A 307 -7.91 -14.92 2.00
N ALA A 308 -8.14 -13.96 1.10
CA ALA A 308 -9.36 -13.91 0.28
C ALA A 308 -9.50 -15.12 -0.63
N ARG A 309 -8.40 -15.50 -1.30
CA ARG A 309 -8.37 -16.66 -2.18
C ARG A 309 -8.58 -17.96 -1.41
N ASN A 310 -7.89 -18.11 -0.28
CA ASN A 310 -8.01 -19.30 0.58
C ASN A 310 -9.43 -19.46 1.15
N SER A 311 -10.11 -18.34 1.42
CA SER A 311 -11.52 -18.33 1.84
C SER A 311 -12.51 -18.56 0.69
N LYS A 312 -12.04 -18.81 -0.54
CA LYS A 312 -12.83 -18.91 -1.78
C LYS A 312 -13.80 -17.75 -2.00
N SER A 313 -13.43 -16.56 -1.49
CA SER A 313 -14.21 -15.33 -1.65
C SER A 313 -13.69 -14.55 -2.84
N THR A 314 -14.58 -13.99 -3.66
CA THR A 314 -14.18 -13.10 -4.75
C THR A 314 -13.55 -11.85 -4.19
N PHE A 315 -12.38 -11.45 -4.68
CA PHE A 315 -11.72 -10.24 -4.21
C PHE A 315 -11.27 -9.44 -5.43
N LEU A 316 -11.79 -8.22 -5.53
CA LEU A 316 -11.56 -7.35 -6.68
C LEU A 316 -11.10 -5.97 -6.21
N GLY A 317 -9.90 -5.60 -6.64
CA GLY A 317 -9.36 -4.26 -6.49
C GLY A 317 -9.59 -3.46 -7.77
N GLY A 318 -10.21 -2.30 -7.69
CA GLY A 318 -10.40 -1.49 -8.89
C GLY A 318 -11.29 -0.28 -8.69
N ARG A 319 -11.34 0.56 -9.72
CA ARG A 319 -11.84 1.92 -9.58
C ARG A 319 -13.36 1.95 -9.38
N PHE A 320 -13.83 2.56 -8.28
CA PHE A 320 -15.26 2.83 -8.07
C PHE A 320 -15.95 3.59 -9.22
N ALA A 321 -15.21 4.42 -9.96
CA ALA A 321 -15.74 5.14 -11.11
C ALA A 321 -16.26 4.20 -12.22
N LEU A 322 -15.73 2.99 -12.33
CA LEU A 322 -16.22 1.97 -13.26
C LEU A 322 -17.51 1.32 -12.74
N LEU A 323 -17.63 1.14 -11.42
CA LEU A 323 -18.87 0.75 -10.76
C LEU A 323 -19.99 1.79 -11.00
N HIS A 324 -19.63 3.09 -10.94
CA HIS A 324 -20.52 4.21 -11.23
C HIS A 324 -21.04 4.22 -12.68
N ALA A 325 -20.19 3.85 -13.64
CA ALA A 325 -20.57 3.75 -15.05
C ALA A 325 -21.44 2.52 -15.35
N MET A 326 -21.21 1.41 -14.63
CA MET A 326 -21.92 0.14 -14.84
C MET A 326 -23.32 0.15 -14.21
N THR A 327 -23.52 0.82 -13.07
CA THR A 327 -24.85 0.95 -12.44
C THR A 327 -24.99 2.30 -11.70
N PRO A 328 -25.41 3.38 -12.39
CA PRO A 328 -25.60 4.70 -11.77
C PRO A 328 -26.60 4.69 -10.58
N LYS A 329 -27.62 3.82 -10.65
CA LYS A 329 -28.60 3.56 -9.57
C LYS A 329 -27.95 2.91 -8.34
N PHE A 330 -27.08 1.92 -8.53
CA PHE A 330 -26.35 1.23 -7.47
C PHE A 330 -25.53 2.21 -6.62
N TRP A 331 -24.81 3.13 -7.27
CA TRP A 331 -23.99 4.11 -6.56
C TRP A 331 -24.80 5.19 -5.84
N LEU A 332 -25.91 5.66 -6.43
CA LEU A 332 -26.75 6.68 -5.80
C LEU A 332 -27.33 6.18 -4.47
N THR A 333 -27.73 4.91 -4.41
CA THR A 333 -28.22 4.23 -3.20
C THR A 333 -27.09 4.03 -2.18
N CYS A 334 -25.90 3.58 -2.60
CA CYS A 334 -24.72 3.41 -1.73
C CYS A 334 -24.22 4.73 -1.11
N LYS A 335 -24.40 5.86 -1.81
CA LYS A 335 -23.90 7.18 -1.36
C LYS A 335 -24.83 7.85 -0.33
N GLN A 336 -26.11 7.47 -0.30
CA GLN A 336 -27.11 8.03 0.61
C GLN A 336 -27.17 7.31 1.96
N MET A 337 -26.62 6.09 2.05
CA MET A 337 -26.75 5.26 3.25
C MET A 337 -25.38 5.00 3.90
N ARG A 338 -25.15 5.58 5.08
CA ARG A 338 -24.08 5.15 5.99
C ARG A 338 -24.54 3.83 6.61
N GLU A 339 -23.94 2.72 6.19
CA GLU A 339 -24.33 1.35 6.56
C GLU A 339 -25.78 1.00 6.14
N ALA A 340 -25.95 0.46 4.93
CA ALA A 340 -27.20 -0.18 4.55
C ALA A 340 -26.97 -1.52 3.86
N ILE A 341 -27.87 -2.45 4.17
CA ILE A 341 -28.10 -3.68 3.42
C ILE A 341 -29.03 -3.30 2.27
N MET A 342 -28.58 -3.45 1.02
CA MET A 342 -29.51 -3.26 -0.09
C MET A 342 -30.55 -4.40 -0.12
N PRO A 343 -31.84 -4.08 -0.32
CA PRO A 343 -32.83 -5.11 -0.65
C PRO A 343 -32.56 -5.61 -2.07
N GLY A 344 -32.28 -6.89 -2.22
CA GLY A 344 -32.04 -7.55 -3.52
C GLY A 344 -30.74 -8.36 -3.55
N THR A 345 -30.71 -9.35 -4.45
CA THR A 345 -29.58 -10.25 -4.64
C THR A 345 -28.80 -9.81 -5.88
N TYR A 346 -27.47 -9.80 -5.82
CA TYR A 346 -26.63 -9.40 -6.95
C TYR A 346 -25.69 -10.52 -7.35
N SER A 347 -25.63 -10.85 -8.65
CA SER A 347 -24.62 -11.75 -9.23
C SER A 347 -23.45 -10.94 -9.76
N CYS A 348 -22.24 -11.31 -9.35
CA CYS A 348 -20.98 -10.80 -9.87
C CYS A 348 -20.38 -11.85 -10.81
N ARG A 349 -20.56 -11.64 -12.12
CA ARG A 349 -19.94 -12.47 -13.17
C ARG A 349 -18.71 -11.77 -13.75
N TYR A 350 -17.61 -12.51 -13.81
CA TYR A 350 -16.31 -12.02 -14.28
C TYR A 350 -16.06 -12.40 -15.75
N SER A 351 -15.75 -11.38 -16.55
CA SER A 351 -15.01 -11.47 -17.81
C SER A 351 -14.01 -10.29 -17.85
N LEU A 352 -13.40 -9.97 -19.00
CA LEU A 352 -12.64 -8.72 -19.21
C LEU A 352 -13.40 -7.45 -18.74
N GLN A 353 -14.72 -7.54 -18.51
CA GLN A 353 -15.56 -6.59 -17.81
C GLN A 353 -16.33 -7.24 -16.64
N LEU A 354 -16.48 -6.50 -15.53
CA LEU A 354 -17.33 -6.87 -14.40
C LEU A 354 -18.79 -6.69 -14.80
N SER A 355 -19.64 -7.70 -14.60
CA SER A 355 -21.08 -7.55 -14.72
C SER A 355 -21.73 -7.78 -13.35
N ILE A 356 -22.36 -6.74 -12.81
CA ILE A 356 -23.20 -6.84 -11.61
C ILE A 356 -24.64 -6.83 -12.09
N ILE A 357 -25.34 -7.94 -11.95
CA ILE A 357 -26.73 -8.11 -12.37
C ILE A 357 -27.58 -8.26 -11.11
N GLU A 358 -28.67 -7.49 -11.02
CA GLU A 358 -29.70 -7.68 -10.00
C GLU A 358 -30.50 -8.95 -10.34
N VAL A 359 -30.53 -9.87 -9.39
CA VAL A 359 -31.12 -11.19 -9.51
C VAL A 359 -32.34 -11.26 -8.57
N LYS A 360 -33.43 -11.90 -9.02
CA LYS A 360 -34.61 -12.12 -8.18
C LYS A 360 -34.26 -13.09 -7.04
N ASP A 361 -34.78 -12.84 -5.84
CA ASP A 361 -34.55 -13.71 -4.67
C ASP A 361 -34.95 -15.19 -4.89
N SER A 362 -35.79 -15.48 -5.90
CA SER A 362 -36.15 -16.84 -6.32
C SER A 362 -35.03 -17.61 -7.04
N GLU A 363 -33.99 -16.95 -7.55
CA GLU A 363 -32.83 -17.64 -8.16
C GLU A 363 -31.79 -18.07 -7.11
N LEU A 364 -31.85 -17.57 -5.87
CA LEU A 364 -31.06 -18.09 -4.74
C LEU A 364 -31.50 -19.50 -4.33
N SER A 365 -32.75 -19.89 -4.61
CA SER A 365 -33.23 -21.26 -4.31
C SER A 365 -32.77 -22.30 -5.31
N ASP A 366 -32.48 -21.90 -6.56
CA ASP A 366 -32.09 -22.82 -7.64
C ASP A 366 -30.60 -22.72 -8.05
N ALA A 367 -29.92 -21.60 -7.76
CA ALA A 367 -28.47 -21.47 -7.96
C ALA A 367 -27.72 -21.76 -6.65
N ASN A 368 -27.44 -23.05 -6.43
CA ASN A 368 -26.43 -23.58 -5.50
C ASN A 368 -26.70 -23.47 -3.98
N ILE A 369 -27.92 -23.77 -3.53
CA ILE A 369 -28.09 -24.39 -2.20
C ILE A 369 -27.56 -25.85 -2.21
N THR A 370 -27.35 -26.44 -3.39
CA THR A 370 -26.85 -27.80 -3.55
C THR A 370 -25.32 -27.95 -3.55
N ASP A 371 -24.55 -26.86 -3.73
CA ASP A 371 -23.07 -26.90 -3.66
C ASP A 371 -22.47 -26.13 -2.46
N LEU A 372 -23.28 -25.37 -1.71
CA LEU A 372 -22.92 -24.85 -0.38
C LEU A 372 -23.21 -25.86 0.75
N ARG A 373 -23.83 -26.99 0.42
CA ARG A 373 -23.83 -28.23 1.20
C ARG A 373 -22.98 -29.30 0.53
N GLY A 374 -21.83 -28.90 -0.01
CA GLY A 374 -20.72 -29.85 -0.07
C GLY A 374 -20.58 -30.45 1.32
N ASP A 375 -20.79 -31.76 1.39
CA ASP A 375 -20.67 -32.62 2.56
C ASP A 375 -19.19 -32.66 2.98
N GLY A 376 -18.66 -31.50 3.36
CA GLY A 376 -17.47 -31.37 4.15
C GLY A 376 -17.98 -31.24 5.56
N SER A 377 -18.09 -32.35 6.27
CA SER A 377 -17.75 -32.33 7.68
C SER A 377 -16.47 -31.50 7.78
N SER A 378 -16.55 -30.25 8.22
CA SER A 378 -15.35 -29.52 8.62
C SER A 378 -14.83 -30.34 9.79
N SER A 379 -13.94 -31.29 9.49
CA SER A 379 -13.27 -32.08 10.50
C SER A 379 -12.75 -31.04 11.48
N SER A 380 -13.18 -31.14 12.74
CA SER A 380 -12.65 -30.27 13.78
C SER A 380 -11.14 -30.46 13.75
N LEU A 381 -10.41 -29.47 13.22
CA LEU A 381 -8.96 -29.50 13.14
C LEU A 381 -8.46 -29.66 14.57
N THR A 382 -8.03 -30.87 14.90
CA THR A 382 -7.72 -31.24 16.27
C THR A 382 -6.27 -30.88 16.51
N LEU A 383 -6.06 -29.71 17.13
CA LEU A 383 -4.73 -29.28 17.53
C LEU A 383 -4.27 -30.05 18.76
N VAL A 384 -3.08 -30.63 18.68
CA VAL A 384 -2.42 -31.24 19.83
C VAL A 384 -1.61 -30.17 20.53
N ARG A 385 -1.91 -29.95 21.82
CA ARG A 385 -1.13 -29.05 22.67
C ARG A 385 0.29 -29.61 22.81
N LYS A 386 1.28 -28.81 22.42
CA LYS A 386 2.69 -29.18 22.51
C LYS A 386 3.20 -28.90 23.92
N GLN A 387 4.09 -29.75 24.42
CA GLN A 387 4.70 -29.61 25.73
C GLN A 387 6.15 -29.16 25.60
N PHE A 388 6.69 -28.56 26.67
CA PHE A 388 8.08 -28.15 26.72
C PHE A 388 9.00 -29.37 26.72
N GLY A 389 9.84 -29.49 25.69
CA GLY A 389 10.78 -30.61 25.50
C GLY A 389 12.05 -30.55 26.35
N GLY A 390 12.14 -29.65 27.33
CA GLY A 390 13.31 -29.53 28.22
C GLY A 390 14.45 -28.66 27.70
N ILE A 391 14.33 -28.06 26.50
CA ILE A 391 15.37 -27.28 25.82
C ILE A 391 14.78 -25.92 25.42
N TYR A 392 15.52 -24.83 25.63
CA TYR A 392 15.05 -23.46 25.35
C TYR A 392 15.39 -22.97 23.93
N ALA A 393 16.42 -23.52 23.29
CA ALA A 393 16.82 -23.13 21.94
C ALA A 393 17.37 -24.31 21.13
N ILE A 394 17.04 -24.37 19.85
CA ILE A 394 17.44 -25.44 18.92
C ILE A 394 17.97 -24.89 17.60
N SER A 395 18.91 -25.60 16.98
CA SER A 395 19.48 -25.26 15.67
C SER A 395 18.62 -25.78 14.52
N SER A 396 18.86 -25.28 13.29
CA SER A 396 18.10 -25.69 12.09
C SER A 396 18.11 -27.20 11.81
N GLU A 397 19.15 -27.90 12.24
CA GLU A 397 19.32 -29.35 12.05
C GLU A 397 18.46 -30.18 13.03
N GLU A 398 18.03 -29.57 14.13
CA GLU A 398 17.22 -30.17 15.19
C GLU A 398 15.71 -29.90 14.98
N PHE A 399 15.31 -29.27 13.87
CA PHE A 399 13.93 -28.89 13.61
C PHE A 399 13.04 -30.10 13.29
N THR A 400 12.05 -30.35 14.15
CA THR A 400 11.04 -31.40 13.99
C THR A 400 9.62 -30.84 14.12
N SER A 401 8.61 -31.57 13.63
CA SER A 401 7.18 -31.18 13.73
C SER A 401 6.64 -31.19 15.17
N GLU A 402 7.39 -31.76 16.12
CA GLU A 402 7.05 -31.72 17.53
C GLU A 402 7.58 -30.46 18.22
N MET A 403 8.68 -29.91 17.72
CA MET A 403 9.42 -28.81 18.36
C MET A 403 9.15 -27.45 17.72
N VAL A 404 8.90 -27.38 16.40
CA VAL A 404 8.70 -26.13 15.65
C VAL A 404 7.57 -26.25 14.64
N GLY A 405 7.08 -25.11 14.15
CA GLY A 405 6.00 -25.03 13.18
C GLY A 405 6.45 -25.29 11.75
N ALA A 406 5.57 -25.00 10.79
CA ALA A 406 5.83 -25.28 9.38
C ALA A 406 6.91 -24.37 8.76
N LYS A 407 7.01 -23.10 9.18
CA LYS A 407 7.94 -22.15 8.56
C LYS A 407 9.39 -22.56 8.79
N SER A 408 9.72 -22.92 10.04
CA SER A 408 11.07 -23.39 10.39
C SER A 408 11.41 -24.67 9.64
N ARG A 409 10.48 -25.64 9.59
CA ARG A 409 10.70 -26.93 8.89
C ARG A 409 10.92 -26.75 7.40
N ASN A 410 10.12 -25.90 6.76
CA ASN A 410 10.22 -25.65 5.32
C ASN A 410 11.58 -25.02 4.96
N ILE A 411 12.07 -24.08 5.78
CA ILE A 411 13.39 -23.48 5.57
C ILE A 411 14.52 -24.47 5.82
N SER A 412 14.41 -25.31 6.86
CA SER A 412 15.41 -26.36 7.12
C SER A 412 15.46 -27.40 6.00
N TYR A 413 14.31 -27.78 5.43
CA TYR A 413 14.24 -28.72 4.30
C TYR A 413 14.96 -28.23 3.05
N LEU A 414 14.92 -26.91 2.78
CA LEU A 414 15.62 -26.30 1.65
C LEU A 414 17.15 -26.31 1.83
N LYS A 415 17.64 -26.31 3.07
CA LYS A 415 19.07 -26.20 3.39
C LYS A 415 19.84 -27.39 2.81
N GLY A 416 20.75 -27.11 1.87
CA GLY A 416 21.56 -28.12 1.20
C GLY A 416 20.89 -28.85 0.03
N LYS A 417 19.62 -28.53 -0.29
CA LYS A 417 18.90 -29.11 -1.44
C LYS A 417 18.66 -28.13 -2.59
N VAL A 418 18.66 -26.82 -2.30
CA VAL A 418 18.55 -25.78 -3.32
C VAL A 418 19.86 -25.61 -4.09
N PRO A 419 19.82 -25.07 -5.33
CA PRO A 419 21.02 -24.72 -6.09
C PRO A 419 21.97 -23.82 -5.30
N SER A 420 23.28 -23.96 -5.51
CA SER A 420 24.32 -23.26 -4.75
C SER A 420 24.29 -21.72 -4.86
N TRP A 421 23.61 -21.18 -5.87
CA TRP A 421 23.41 -19.74 -6.06
C TRP A 421 22.21 -19.18 -5.29
N VAL A 422 21.32 -20.04 -4.76
CA VAL A 422 20.20 -19.64 -3.89
C VAL A 422 20.67 -19.67 -2.44
N GLY A 423 20.75 -18.50 -1.82
CA GLY A 423 21.09 -18.39 -0.42
C GLY A 423 19.91 -18.67 0.50
N ILE A 424 20.17 -19.30 1.65
CA ILE A 424 19.19 -19.47 2.73
C ILE A 424 19.77 -18.81 3.98
N PRO A 425 19.06 -17.87 4.62
CA PRO A 425 19.57 -17.22 5.83
C PRO A 425 19.73 -18.21 6.99
N THR A 426 20.77 -18.00 7.79
CA THR A 426 21.00 -18.75 9.03
C THR A 426 19.82 -18.58 10.00
N SER A 427 19.42 -19.69 10.63
CA SER A 427 18.28 -19.72 11.55
C SER A 427 18.50 -20.59 12.78
N VAL A 428 17.89 -20.18 13.89
CA VAL A 428 17.78 -20.87 15.19
C VAL A 428 16.32 -20.70 15.64
N ALA A 429 15.79 -21.58 16.47
CA ALA A 429 14.42 -21.43 16.97
C ALA A 429 14.32 -21.61 18.49
N LEU A 430 13.35 -20.91 19.09
CA LEU A 430 12.81 -21.24 20.40
C LEU A 430 11.63 -22.20 20.17
N PRO A 431 11.72 -23.45 20.63
CA PRO A 431 10.70 -24.46 20.34
C PRO A 431 9.37 -24.22 21.07
N PHE A 432 8.36 -24.99 20.70
CA PHE A 432 7.07 -25.02 21.39
C PHE A 432 7.25 -25.33 22.89
N GLY A 433 6.35 -24.77 23.71
CA GLY A 433 6.36 -24.99 25.16
C GLY A 433 7.28 -24.05 25.94
N VAL A 434 8.19 -23.30 25.28
CA VAL A 434 9.08 -22.33 25.95
C VAL A 434 8.27 -21.23 26.63
N PHE A 435 7.30 -20.65 25.93
CA PHE A 435 6.42 -19.62 26.51
C PHE A 435 5.66 -20.16 27.73
N GLU A 436 5.09 -21.36 27.61
CA GLU A 436 4.37 -22.04 28.70
C GLU A 436 5.27 -22.38 29.88
N LYS A 437 6.58 -22.56 29.67
CA LYS A 437 7.57 -22.79 30.72
C LYS A 437 8.05 -21.51 31.40
N VAL A 438 8.21 -20.41 30.65
CA VAL A 438 8.64 -19.10 31.16
C VAL A 438 7.55 -18.42 32.01
N LEU A 439 6.28 -18.64 31.67
CA LEU A 439 5.14 -18.00 32.32
C LEU A 439 5.02 -18.30 33.84
N PRO A 440 5.08 -19.55 34.32
CA PRO A 440 4.95 -19.88 35.75
C PRO A 440 6.25 -19.76 36.57
N GLU A 441 7.32 -19.16 36.03
CA GLU A 441 8.53 -18.92 36.84
C GLU A 441 8.31 -17.83 37.90
N ASP A 442 9.04 -17.91 39.02
CA ASP A 442 8.94 -16.96 40.14
C ASP A 442 9.09 -15.50 39.70
N SER A 443 9.94 -15.25 38.69
CA SER A 443 10.16 -13.92 38.12
C SER A 443 8.95 -13.35 37.36
N ASN A 444 8.01 -14.20 36.93
CA ASN A 444 6.88 -13.88 36.06
C ASN A 444 5.51 -14.17 36.69
N GLN A 445 5.45 -14.60 37.95
CA GLN A 445 4.19 -15.01 38.63
C GLN A 445 3.09 -13.94 38.54
N ALA A 446 3.42 -12.67 38.75
CA ALA A 446 2.46 -11.56 38.65
C ALA A 446 1.85 -11.42 37.23
N VAL A 447 2.65 -11.70 36.20
CA VAL A 447 2.19 -11.69 34.80
C VAL A 447 1.27 -12.88 34.54
N ALA A 448 1.61 -14.06 35.06
CA ALA A 448 0.81 -15.28 34.93
C ALA A 448 -0.58 -15.13 35.57
N ASP A 449 -0.67 -14.59 36.79
CA ASP A 449 -1.92 -14.40 37.50
C ASP A 449 -2.85 -13.42 36.76
N LYS A 450 -2.27 -12.30 36.28
CA LYS A 450 -3.01 -11.31 35.49
C LYS A 450 -3.49 -11.89 34.15
N LEU A 451 -2.63 -12.65 33.46
CA LEU A 451 -2.97 -13.30 32.19
C LEU A 451 -4.09 -14.33 32.39
N SER A 452 -4.06 -15.11 33.48
CA SER A 452 -5.12 -16.09 33.79
C SER A 452 -6.48 -15.41 34.02
N THR A 453 -6.48 -14.24 34.68
CA THR A 453 -7.69 -13.44 34.93
C THR A 453 -8.25 -12.88 33.62
N LEU A 454 -7.39 -12.34 32.76
CA LEU A 454 -7.79 -11.82 31.44
C LEU A 454 -8.28 -12.94 30.51
N LYS A 455 -7.65 -14.12 30.55
CA LYS A 455 -8.11 -15.32 29.83
C LYS A 455 -9.51 -15.76 30.21
N LYS A 456 -9.92 -15.64 31.47
CA LYS A 456 -11.29 -15.94 31.89
C LYS A 456 -12.33 -14.92 31.38
N LYS A 457 -11.89 -13.70 31.04
CA LYS A 457 -12.74 -12.64 30.48
C LYS A 457 -12.82 -12.68 28.93
N LEU A 458 -11.96 -13.47 28.28
CA LEU A 458 -11.97 -13.68 26.83
C LEU A 458 -13.30 -14.33 26.41
N GLY A 459 -14.20 -13.50 25.87
CA GLY A 459 -15.56 -13.94 25.55
C GLY A 459 -16.59 -12.80 25.56
N GLY A 460 -16.39 -11.79 26.41
CA GLY A 460 -17.39 -10.72 26.63
C GLY A 460 -17.04 -9.30 26.17
N GLU A 461 -15.77 -8.90 26.15
CA GLU A 461 -15.34 -7.50 25.88
C GLU A 461 -14.32 -7.37 24.75
N PHE A 462 -14.43 -6.31 23.95
CA PHE A 462 -13.59 -6.05 22.77
C PHE A 462 -12.14 -5.65 23.08
N SER A 463 -11.85 -5.08 24.26
CA SER A 463 -10.50 -4.60 24.63
C SER A 463 -9.57 -5.68 25.19
N THR A 464 -10.12 -6.85 25.54
CA THR A 464 -9.39 -7.89 26.29
C THR A 464 -8.14 -8.42 25.56
N PRO A 465 -8.13 -8.65 24.23
CA PRO A 465 -6.92 -9.10 23.52
C PRO A 465 -5.77 -8.08 23.60
N SER A 466 -6.06 -6.78 23.49
CA SER A 466 -5.06 -5.71 23.60
C SER A 466 -4.42 -5.65 24.99
N GLU A 467 -5.22 -5.86 26.05
CA GLU A 467 -4.73 -5.90 27.43
C GLU A 467 -3.85 -7.12 27.70
N ILE A 468 -4.18 -8.27 27.11
CA ILE A 468 -3.35 -9.49 27.21
C ILE A 468 -2.00 -9.26 26.55
N ARG A 469 -1.98 -8.67 25.34
CA ARG A 469 -0.74 -8.32 24.64
C ARG A 469 0.16 -7.46 25.51
N LYS A 470 -0.39 -6.36 26.09
CA LYS A 470 0.36 -5.48 27.01
C LYS A 470 0.91 -6.22 28.22
N THR A 471 0.16 -7.20 28.74
CA THR A 471 0.57 -8.02 29.89
C THR A 471 1.72 -8.96 29.52
N VAL A 472 1.67 -9.63 28.36
CA VAL A 472 2.76 -10.51 27.87
C VAL A 472 4.07 -9.74 27.67
N LEU A 473 4.01 -8.47 27.29
CA LEU A 473 5.21 -7.63 27.15
C LEU A 473 5.95 -7.37 28.48
N GLN A 474 5.36 -7.69 29.63
CA GLN A 474 5.98 -7.52 30.95
C GLN A 474 6.87 -8.70 31.37
N LEU A 475 6.95 -9.78 30.57
CA LEU A 475 7.75 -10.95 30.90
C LEU A 475 9.26 -10.63 31.02
N ALA A 476 9.88 -11.24 32.02
CA ALA A 476 11.32 -11.32 32.24
C ALA A 476 11.89 -12.59 31.59
N ALA A 477 13.10 -12.48 31.03
CA ALA A 477 13.79 -13.60 30.40
C ALA A 477 14.48 -14.49 31.45
N PRO A 478 14.22 -15.81 31.48
CA PRO A 478 14.95 -16.72 32.35
C PRO A 478 16.45 -16.77 31.99
N PRO A 479 17.38 -16.72 32.96
CA PRO A 479 18.82 -16.74 32.66
C PRO A 479 19.27 -17.97 31.86
N GLN A 480 18.66 -19.13 32.12
CA GLN A 480 18.93 -20.38 31.39
C GLN A 480 18.59 -20.26 29.90
N LEU A 481 17.43 -19.67 29.58
CA LEU A 481 17.00 -19.42 28.21
C LEU A 481 18.01 -18.52 27.47
N VAL A 482 18.46 -17.44 28.13
CA VAL A 482 19.43 -16.51 27.53
C VAL A 482 20.74 -17.21 27.21
N GLN A 483 21.24 -18.05 28.12
CA GLN A 483 22.50 -18.77 27.94
C GLN A 483 22.41 -19.82 26.83
N GLU A 484 21.34 -20.61 26.78
CA GLU A 484 21.13 -21.61 25.73
C GLU A 484 20.97 -20.97 24.35
N LEU A 485 20.15 -19.91 24.25
CA LEU A 485 19.96 -19.18 22.99
C LEU A 485 21.28 -18.59 22.51
N LYS A 486 22.07 -17.98 23.41
CA LYS A 486 23.40 -17.46 23.07
C LYS A 486 24.32 -18.55 22.50
N ASN A 487 24.41 -19.69 23.18
CA ASN A 487 25.26 -20.79 22.75
C ASN A 487 24.86 -21.31 21.37
N LYS A 488 23.54 -21.52 21.15
CA LYS A 488 23.03 -22.01 19.86
C LYS A 488 23.22 -21.00 18.73
N MET A 489 22.96 -19.71 18.96
CA MET A 489 23.21 -18.65 17.96
C MET A 489 24.69 -18.58 17.57
N GLN A 490 25.60 -18.61 18.55
CA GLN A 490 27.04 -18.60 18.28
C GLN A 490 27.51 -19.85 17.53
N SER A 491 27.01 -21.04 17.90
CA SER A 491 27.34 -22.28 17.20
C SER A 491 26.85 -22.32 15.75
N ALA A 492 25.74 -21.64 15.46
CA ALA A 492 25.19 -21.50 14.11
C ALA A 492 25.87 -20.39 13.28
N GLY A 493 26.83 -19.66 13.86
CA GLY A 493 27.51 -18.54 13.20
C GLY A 493 26.71 -17.23 13.18
N MET A 494 25.65 -17.12 13.98
CA MET A 494 24.79 -15.93 14.05
C MET A 494 25.27 -14.94 15.13
N PRO A 495 25.21 -13.62 14.89
CA PRO A 495 25.59 -12.63 15.89
C PRO A 495 24.66 -12.68 17.13
N TRP A 496 25.25 -12.66 18.32
CA TRP A 496 24.52 -12.57 19.58
C TRP A 496 24.25 -11.09 19.95
N PRO A 497 22.98 -10.64 20.05
CA PRO A 497 22.66 -9.24 20.34
C PRO A 497 23.28 -8.71 21.62
N GLY A 498 23.40 -9.54 22.67
CA GLY A 498 23.97 -9.10 23.95
C GLY A 498 25.46 -8.76 23.90
N ASN A 499 26.20 -9.11 22.83
CA ASN A 499 27.58 -8.66 22.64
C ASN A 499 27.68 -7.16 22.34
N GLU A 500 26.62 -6.57 21.77
CA GLU A 500 26.53 -5.13 21.47
C GLU A 500 26.06 -4.29 22.67
N GLY A 501 25.65 -4.94 23.76
CA GLY A 501 25.22 -4.30 25.00
C GLY A 501 23.85 -4.76 25.51
N GLU A 502 23.56 -4.43 26.77
CA GLU A 502 22.32 -4.83 27.46
C GLU A 502 21.06 -4.29 26.76
N GLN A 503 21.14 -3.07 26.21
CA GLN A 503 20.02 -2.45 25.51
C GLN A 503 19.63 -3.23 24.25
N ARG A 504 20.60 -3.82 23.56
CA ARG A 504 20.37 -4.61 22.35
C ARG A 504 19.68 -5.93 22.67
N TRP A 505 20.10 -6.57 23.74
CA TRP A 505 19.39 -7.73 24.27
C TRP A 505 17.94 -7.39 24.68
N LYS A 506 17.71 -6.25 25.32
CA LYS A 506 16.34 -5.80 25.66
C LYS A 506 15.46 -5.64 24.42
N GLN A 507 16.01 -5.15 23.30
CA GLN A 507 15.30 -5.07 22.02
C GLN A 507 14.96 -6.46 21.45
N ALA A 508 15.93 -7.38 21.42
CA ALA A 508 15.71 -8.76 20.99
C ALA A 508 14.64 -9.47 21.85
N TRP A 509 14.72 -9.32 23.18
CA TRP A 509 13.73 -9.87 24.09
C TRP A 509 12.35 -9.25 23.91
N MET A 510 12.29 -7.94 23.64
CA MET A 510 11.02 -7.27 23.30
C MET A 510 10.41 -7.84 22.02
N ALA A 511 11.22 -8.14 21.00
CA ALA A 511 10.75 -8.77 19.77
C ALA A 511 10.19 -10.18 20.01
N ILE A 512 10.88 -11.02 20.78
CA ILE A 512 10.38 -12.36 21.19
C ILE A 512 9.03 -12.24 21.91
N LYS A 513 8.92 -11.32 22.87
CA LYS A 513 7.65 -11.07 23.59
C LYS A 513 6.53 -10.59 22.66
N LYS A 514 6.84 -9.74 21.68
CA LYS A 514 5.85 -9.28 20.68
C LYS A 514 5.38 -10.45 19.81
N VAL A 515 6.26 -11.37 19.40
CA VAL A 515 5.89 -12.58 18.66
C VAL A 515 4.95 -13.46 19.50
N TRP A 516 5.27 -13.72 20.77
CA TRP A 516 4.35 -14.47 21.66
C TRP A 516 3.03 -13.73 21.88
N ALA A 517 3.08 -12.40 22.05
CA ALA A 517 1.88 -11.58 22.20
C ALA A 517 1.01 -11.57 20.94
N SER A 518 1.59 -11.77 19.75
CA SER A 518 0.85 -11.81 18.48
C SER A 518 -0.19 -12.92 18.42
N LYS A 519 -0.05 -13.96 19.28
CA LYS A 519 -1.09 -14.96 19.52
C LYS A 519 -2.45 -14.32 19.82
N TRP A 520 -2.49 -13.15 20.47
CA TRP A 520 -3.72 -12.42 20.80
C TRP A 520 -3.96 -11.20 19.91
N ASN A 521 -3.40 -11.17 18.70
CA ASN A 521 -3.82 -10.20 17.70
C ASN A 521 -5.31 -10.40 17.38
N GLU A 522 -6.02 -9.31 17.13
CA GLU A 522 -7.46 -9.34 16.82
C GLU A 522 -7.74 -10.26 15.62
N ARG A 523 -6.97 -10.13 14.54
CA ARG A 523 -7.07 -11.00 13.35
C ARG A 523 -6.84 -12.49 13.66
N ALA A 524 -5.81 -12.82 14.45
CA ALA A 524 -5.52 -14.19 14.84
C ALA A 524 -6.66 -14.77 15.69
N TYR A 525 -7.18 -13.98 16.62
CA TYR A 525 -8.29 -14.37 17.49
C TYR A 525 -9.60 -14.59 16.73
N PHE A 526 -9.92 -13.75 15.76
CA PHE A 526 -11.13 -13.91 14.95
C PHE A 526 -11.00 -15.10 14.00
N SER A 527 -9.83 -15.30 13.40
CA SER A 527 -9.59 -16.43 12.49
C SER A 527 -9.68 -17.79 13.21
N THR A 528 -9.18 -17.90 14.44
CA THR A 528 -9.30 -19.14 15.24
C THR A 528 -10.75 -19.43 15.63
N ARG A 529 -11.55 -18.41 15.96
CA ARG A 529 -13.00 -18.57 16.22
C ARG A 529 -13.75 -19.07 14.98
N LYS A 530 -13.44 -18.53 13.80
CA LYS A 530 -14.03 -18.94 12.51
C LYS A 530 -13.84 -20.43 12.26
N VAL A 531 -12.63 -20.92 12.49
CA VAL A 531 -12.27 -22.35 12.26
C VAL A 531 -12.58 -23.22 13.47
N LYS A 532 -13.18 -22.65 14.53
CA LYS A 532 -13.51 -23.34 15.80
C LYS A 532 -12.29 -24.03 16.44
N ILE A 533 -11.11 -23.43 16.27
CA ILE A 533 -9.89 -23.84 16.92
C ILE A 533 -9.89 -23.31 18.35
N ASP A 534 -9.62 -24.19 19.32
CA ASP A 534 -9.41 -23.75 20.69
C ASP A 534 -8.08 -22.99 20.80
N HIS A 535 -8.19 -21.71 21.16
CA HIS A 535 -7.08 -20.79 21.31
C HIS A 535 -6.02 -21.26 22.32
N ASP A 536 -6.41 -22.05 23.32
CA ASP A 536 -5.48 -22.55 24.33
C ASP A 536 -4.58 -23.68 23.84
N TYR A 537 -4.93 -24.34 22.72
CA TYR A 537 -4.12 -25.40 22.10
C TYR A 537 -3.07 -24.87 21.10
N ILE A 538 -3.14 -23.58 20.79
CA ILE A 538 -2.16 -22.93 19.91
C ILE A 538 -0.86 -22.69 20.69
N CYS A 539 0.23 -23.29 20.23
CA CYS A 539 1.57 -23.07 20.75
C CYS A 539 2.37 -22.26 19.73
N MET A 540 3.17 -21.31 20.22
CA MET A 540 3.97 -20.42 19.39
C MET A 540 5.46 -20.72 19.59
N ALA A 541 6.11 -21.27 18.57
CA ALA A 541 7.56 -21.28 18.47
C ALA A 541 8.02 -19.93 17.89
N VAL A 542 9.29 -19.59 18.10
CA VAL A 542 9.88 -18.34 17.57
C VAL A 542 11.09 -18.68 16.74
N LEU A 543 11.00 -18.46 15.43
CA LEU A 543 12.10 -18.62 14.49
C LEU A 543 12.95 -17.35 14.50
N VAL A 544 14.20 -17.47 14.90
CA VAL A 544 15.21 -16.41 14.86
C VAL A 544 15.99 -16.54 13.56
N GLN A 545 15.91 -15.53 12.69
CA GLN A 545 16.59 -15.54 11.39
C GLN A 545 17.36 -14.23 11.17
N GLU A 546 18.52 -14.30 10.51
CA GLU A 546 19.23 -13.11 10.05
C GLU A 546 18.43 -12.36 8.97
N ILE A 547 18.32 -11.04 9.12
CA ILE A 547 17.77 -10.16 8.10
C ILE A 547 18.87 -9.80 7.11
N ILE A 548 18.61 -10.09 5.85
CA ILE A 548 19.41 -9.61 4.73
C ILE A 548 18.93 -8.21 4.40
N ASN A 549 19.87 -7.24 4.38
CA ASN A 549 19.58 -5.89 3.89
C ASN A 549 19.35 -5.97 2.38
N ALA A 550 18.10 -6.15 1.99
CA ALA A 550 17.68 -6.45 0.63
C ALA A 550 17.59 -5.18 -0.23
N ASP A 551 18.05 -5.28 -1.47
CA ASP A 551 17.81 -4.22 -2.47
C ASP A 551 16.39 -4.36 -3.03
N TYR A 552 15.94 -5.61 -3.24
CA TYR A 552 14.58 -5.96 -3.64
C TYR A 552 14.06 -7.15 -2.84
N ALA A 553 12.76 -7.25 -2.67
CA ALA A 553 12.08 -8.43 -2.15
C ALA A 553 11.06 -8.93 -3.17
N TYR A 554 10.82 -10.24 -3.17
CA TYR A 554 9.92 -10.88 -4.12
C TYR A 554 9.05 -11.94 -3.45
N VAL A 555 7.87 -12.16 -4.03
CA VAL A 555 6.98 -13.28 -3.69
C VAL A 555 6.61 -14.01 -4.98
N ILE A 556 6.59 -15.34 -4.93
CA ILE A 556 6.33 -16.23 -6.08
C ILE A 556 5.20 -17.19 -5.73
N HIS A 557 4.22 -17.32 -6.62
CA HIS A 557 3.22 -18.40 -6.60
C HIS A 557 3.41 -19.29 -7.82
N THR A 558 3.90 -20.52 -7.64
CA THR A 558 4.33 -21.43 -8.74
C THR A 558 3.19 -22.02 -9.58
N THR A 559 1.95 -21.69 -9.24
CA THR A 559 0.79 -21.78 -10.13
C THR A 559 0.16 -20.40 -10.22
N ASN A 560 -0.17 -19.94 -11.42
CA ASN A 560 -0.67 -18.59 -11.61
C ASN A 560 -1.97 -18.40 -10.79
N PRO A 561 -1.97 -17.50 -9.79
CA PRO A 561 -3.09 -17.36 -8.86
C PRO A 561 -4.33 -16.71 -9.47
N SER A 562 -4.18 -16.02 -10.61
CA SER A 562 -5.26 -15.29 -11.28
C SER A 562 -5.90 -16.11 -12.39
N SER A 563 -5.13 -16.93 -13.10
CA SER A 563 -5.65 -17.81 -14.17
C SER A 563 -5.89 -19.25 -13.71
N GLY A 564 -5.23 -19.69 -12.63
CA GLY A 564 -5.19 -21.09 -12.21
C GLY A 564 -4.27 -21.97 -13.06
N ASP A 565 -3.49 -21.39 -13.99
CA ASP A 565 -2.62 -22.13 -14.90
C ASP A 565 -1.34 -22.61 -14.17
N SER A 566 -1.20 -23.94 -14.03
CA SER A 566 -0.04 -24.57 -13.39
C SER A 566 1.20 -24.61 -14.29
N SER A 567 1.09 -24.25 -15.56
CA SER A 567 2.24 -24.05 -16.46
C SER A 567 2.86 -22.66 -16.30
N GLU A 568 2.20 -21.79 -15.53
CA GLU A 568 2.60 -20.41 -15.34
C GLU A 568 3.07 -20.10 -13.92
N ILE A 569 4.21 -19.44 -13.93
CA ILE A 569 4.90 -18.70 -12.92
C ILE A 569 4.38 -17.29 -12.59
N TYR A 570 3.71 -16.97 -11.48
CA TYR A 570 3.43 -15.56 -11.14
C TYR A 570 4.34 -15.06 -10.02
N ALA A 571 4.92 -13.86 -10.20
CA ALA A 571 5.75 -13.24 -9.17
C ALA A 571 5.58 -11.72 -9.10
N GLU A 572 5.75 -11.19 -7.90
CA GLU A 572 5.73 -9.76 -7.60
C GLU A 572 7.04 -9.33 -6.91
N VAL A 573 7.57 -8.17 -7.29
CA VAL A 573 8.85 -7.62 -6.79
C VAL A 573 8.66 -6.19 -6.30
N VAL A 574 9.24 -5.90 -5.14
CA VAL A 574 9.27 -4.57 -4.51
C VAL A 574 10.70 -4.18 -4.15
N LYS A 575 10.95 -2.88 -3.99
CA LYS A 575 12.25 -2.35 -3.56
C LYS A 575 12.32 -2.30 -2.03
N GLY A 576 13.41 -2.79 -1.45
CA GLY A 576 13.56 -2.93 0.00
C GLY A 576 12.93 -4.21 0.56
N LEU A 577 12.38 -4.14 1.77
CA LEU A 577 11.80 -5.26 2.50
C LEU A 577 10.46 -5.74 1.92
N GLY A 578 10.26 -7.06 1.99
CA GLY A 578 9.04 -7.73 1.52
C GLY A 578 7.76 -7.32 2.25
N GLU A 579 7.88 -6.74 3.45
CA GLU A 579 6.73 -6.22 4.22
C GLU A 579 5.91 -5.19 3.43
N THR A 580 6.56 -4.43 2.54
CA THR A 580 5.86 -3.48 1.65
C THR A 580 4.93 -4.15 0.64
N LEU A 581 5.23 -5.40 0.28
CA LEU A 581 4.42 -6.22 -0.61
C LEU A 581 3.34 -6.97 0.19
N VAL A 582 3.76 -7.75 1.18
CA VAL A 582 2.85 -8.63 1.92
C VAL A 582 1.86 -7.86 2.79
N GLY A 583 2.26 -6.72 3.35
CA GLY A 583 1.43 -5.81 4.15
C GLY A 583 0.54 -4.86 3.32
N ALA A 584 0.44 -5.07 2.01
CA ALA A 584 -0.43 -4.31 1.09
C ALA A 584 -0.26 -2.78 1.16
N TYR A 585 0.99 -2.28 1.21
CA TYR A 585 1.23 -0.84 1.17
C TYR A 585 0.65 -0.21 -0.12
N PRO A 586 0.18 1.05 -0.09
CA PRO A 586 -0.45 1.67 -1.25
C PRO A 586 0.46 1.66 -2.50
N GLY A 587 -0.15 1.38 -3.65
CA GLY A 587 0.55 1.24 -4.93
C GLY A 587 0.85 -0.21 -5.26
N ARG A 588 1.29 -0.45 -6.49
CA ARG A 588 1.48 -1.78 -7.05
C ARG A 588 2.95 -2.16 -7.09
N ALA A 589 3.24 -3.42 -6.85
CA ALA A 589 4.55 -4.03 -7.09
C ALA A 589 4.82 -4.22 -8.59
N LEU A 590 6.08 -4.50 -8.94
CA LEU A 590 6.41 -4.99 -10.27
C LEU A 590 5.88 -6.42 -10.38
N SER A 591 4.99 -6.68 -11.32
CA SER A 591 4.36 -7.99 -11.51
C SER A 591 4.79 -8.58 -12.85
N PHE A 592 5.13 -9.87 -12.87
CA PHE A 592 5.53 -10.57 -14.08
C PHE A 592 5.07 -12.03 -14.06
N VAL A 593 4.91 -12.60 -15.26
CA VAL A 593 4.60 -14.01 -15.46
C VAL A 593 5.69 -14.67 -16.27
N TYR A 594 5.98 -15.93 -15.94
CA TYR A 594 6.88 -16.78 -16.70
C TYR A 594 6.19 -18.10 -17.02
N LYS A 595 6.52 -18.69 -18.17
CA LYS A 595 6.03 -20.02 -18.54
C LYS A 595 7.10 -21.02 -18.13
N LYS A 596 6.72 -22.12 -17.47
CA LYS A 596 7.68 -23.15 -17.02
C LYS A 596 8.50 -23.74 -18.17
N ASN A 597 7.99 -23.68 -19.40
CA ASN A 597 8.69 -24.10 -20.61
C ASN A 597 9.75 -23.11 -21.12
N ASP A 598 9.70 -21.84 -20.71
CA ASP A 598 10.65 -20.79 -21.08
C ASP A 598 10.91 -19.84 -19.90
N LEU A 599 11.85 -20.24 -19.04
CA LEU A 599 12.25 -19.49 -17.85
C LEU A 599 13.14 -18.27 -18.15
N ASN A 600 13.52 -18.05 -19.41
CA ASN A 600 14.43 -16.97 -19.80
C ASN A 600 13.71 -15.74 -20.36
N SER A 601 12.41 -15.85 -20.66
CA SER A 601 11.61 -14.79 -21.27
C SER A 601 10.45 -14.34 -20.35
N PRO A 602 10.73 -13.59 -19.27
CA PRO A 602 9.70 -13.11 -18.37
C PRO A 602 8.78 -12.10 -19.07
N THR A 603 7.47 -12.27 -18.95
CA THR A 603 6.47 -11.32 -19.45
C THR A 603 6.09 -10.36 -18.33
N VAL A 604 6.47 -9.09 -18.46
CA VAL A 604 6.13 -8.05 -17.48
C VAL A 604 4.66 -7.66 -17.63
N LEU A 605 3.89 -7.78 -16.55
CA LEU A 605 2.47 -7.42 -16.49
C LEU A 605 2.23 -6.02 -15.92
N GLY A 606 3.20 -5.48 -15.18
CA GLY A 606 3.06 -4.17 -14.55
C GLY A 606 4.35 -3.68 -13.92
N PHE A 607 4.59 -2.37 -14.02
CA PHE A 607 5.69 -1.68 -13.34
C PHE A 607 5.27 -1.22 -11.94
N PRO A 608 6.23 -1.03 -11.03
CA PRO A 608 5.93 -0.65 -9.66
C PRO A 608 5.49 0.82 -9.57
N SER A 609 4.61 1.09 -8.61
CA SER A 609 4.04 2.43 -8.32
C SER A 609 3.98 2.76 -6.83
N LYS A 610 4.56 1.92 -5.96
CA LYS A 610 4.61 2.16 -4.52
C LYS A 610 5.49 3.39 -4.22
N PRO A 611 5.00 4.41 -3.49
CA PRO A 611 5.80 5.59 -3.18
C PRO A 611 6.83 5.35 -2.07
N ILE A 612 6.57 4.39 -1.17
CA ILE A 612 7.38 4.14 0.03
C ILE A 612 7.94 2.73 -0.01
N GLY A 613 9.24 2.61 0.25
CA GLY A 613 9.95 1.36 0.55
C GLY A 613 10.35 1.30 2.02
N LEU A 614 10.47 0.09 2.56
CA LEU A 614 10.99 -0.15 3.91
C LEU A 614 12.40 -0.71 3.79
N PHE A 615 13.34 -0.13 4.53
CA PHE A 615 14.72 -0.59 4.58
C PHE A 615 15.13 -0.83 6.02
N ILE A 616 16.03 -1.78 6.23
CA ILE A 616 16.55 -2.09 7.55
C ILE A 616 18.02 -2.43 7.43
N ARG A 617 18.80 -1.95 8.40
CA ARG A 617 20.20 -2.36 8.53
C ARG A 617 20.28 -3.86 8.80
N ARG A 618 21.48 -4.43 8.61
CA ARG A 618 21.73 -5.84 8.97
C ARG A 618 21.30 -6.08 10.42
N SER A 619 20.35 -6.98 10.61
CA SER A 619 19.67 -7.20 11.88
C SER A 619 19.16 -8.64 11.98
N ILE A 620 18.34 -8.92 12.99
CA ILE A 620 17.72 -10.22 13.25
C ILE A 620 16.21 -10.03 13.30
N ILE A 621 15.48 -10.94 12.67
CA ILE A 621 14.01 -11.02 12.73
C ILE A 621 13.58 -12.21 13.55
N PHE A 622 12.57 -12.00 14.38
CA PHE A 622 11.90 -13.03 15.16
C PHE A 622 10.56 -13.30 14.49
N ARG A 623 10.42 -14.46 13.86
CA ARG A 623 9.19 -14.85 13.15
C ARG A 623 8.31 -15.74 14.00
N SER A 624 7.00 -15.53 13.87
CA SER A 624 6.00 -16.47 14.39
C SER A 624 6.13 -17.81 13.66
N ASP A 625 6.06 -18.90 14.40
CA ASP A 625 6.03 -20.25 13.85
C ASP A 625 5.07 -21.11 14.69
N SER A 626 3.78 -20.93 14.44
CA SER A 626 2.74 -21.57 15.26
C SER A 626 2.37 -22.97 14.77
N ASN A 627 1.83 -23.80 15.67
CA ASN A 627 1.24 -25.09 15.28
C ASN A 627 -0.11 -24.96 14.55
N GLY A 628 -0.63 -23.73 14.34
CA GLY A 628 -1.91 -23.46 13.70
C GLY A 628 -1.83 -22.52 12.49
N GLU A 629 -0.64 -22.21 11.96
CA GLU A 629 -0.49 -21.29 10.81
C GLU A 629 -0.74 -21.95 9.46
N ASP A 630 -0.25 -23.17 9.27
CA ASP A 630 -0.31 -23.89 7.98
C ASP A 630 -0.91 -25.29 8.19
N LEU A 631 -2.22 -25.32 8.49
CA LEU A 631 -2.97 -26.57 8.62
C LEU A 631 -3.59 -26.93 7.25
N GLU A 632 -3.77 -28.23 6.97
CA GLU A 632 -4.45 -28.65 5.74
C GLU A 632 -5.84 -28.02 5.64
N GLY A 633 -6.07 -27.21 4.60
CA GLY A 633 -7.33 -26.47 4.41
C GLY A 633 -7.46 -25.16 5.19
N TYR A 634 -6.44 -24.74 5.95
CA TYR A 634 -6.40 -23.45 6.65
C TYR A 634 -5.03 -22.78 6.53
N ALA A 635 -5.00 -21.68 5.78
CA ALA A 635 -3.80 -20.88 5.57
C ALA A 635 -3.87 -19.57 6.36
N GLY A 636 -3.12 -19.54 7.46
CA GLY A 636 -2.99 -18.43 8.38
C GLY A 636 -1.97 -17.37 7.97
N ALA A 637 -1.82 -17.12 6.67
CA ALA A 637 -0.84 -16.17 6.14
C ALA A 637 -1.02 -14.77 6.78
N GLY A 638 0.03 -14.27 7.42
CA GLY A 638 0.05 -12.97 8.09
C GLY A 638 -0.77 -12.88 9.37
N LEU A 639 -1.28 -13.97 9.94
CA LEU A 639 -2.09 -13.90 11.17
C LEU A 639 -1.27 -13.45 12.39
N TYR A 640 -0.06 -13.98 12.52
CA TYR A 640 0.85 -13.68 13.62
C TYR A 640 2.00 -12.79 13.14
N ASP A 641 2.61 -12.06 14.08
CA ASP A 641 3.58 -11.02 13.74
C ASP A 641 4.98 -11.62 13.62
N SER A 642 5.70 -11.20 12.57
CA SER A 642 7.16 -11.31 12.51
C SER A 642 7.76 -9.95 12.87
N VAL A 643 8.66 -9.92 13.85
CA VAL A 643 9.13 -8.68 14.46
C VAL A 643 10.64 -8.54 14.28
N PRO A 644 11.12 -7.56 13.51
CA PRO A 644 12.54 -7.26 13.45
C PRO A 644 13.03 -6.62 14.75
N MET A 645 14.31 -6.82 15.07
CA MET A 645 14.94 -6.22 16.24
C MET A 645 15.15 -4.70 16.09
N ASP A 646 15.46 -4.25 14.87
CA ASP A 646 15.55 -2.84 14.52
C ASP A 646 14.25 -2.35 13.88
N GLU A 647 13.97 -1.06 14.03
CA GLU A 647 12.87 -0.40 13.34
C GLU A 647 13.21 -0.21 11.86
N GLU A 648 12.20 -0.36 11.00
CA GLU A 648 12.33 -0.15 9.57
C GLU A 648 12.33 1.36 9.25
N GLU A 649 13.25 1.76 8.37
CA GLU A 649 13.29 3.10 7.82
C GLU A 649 12.34 3.21 6.61
N LYS A 650 11.45 4.19 6.64
CA LYS A 650 10.57 4.52 5.51
C LYS A 650 11.29 5.46 4.56
N VAL A 651 11.52 5.01 3.34
CA VAL A 651 12.22 5.79 2.31
C VAL A 651 11.28 6.03 1.13
N VAL A 652 11.22 7.27 0.64
CA VAL A 652 10.50 7.61 -0.59
C VAL A 652 11.30 7.09 -1.78
N LEU A 653 10.69 6.27 -2.63
CA LEU A 653 11.42 5.53 -3.66
C LEU A 653 11.63 6.36 -4.93
N ASP A 654 12.86 6.45 -5.43
CA ASP A 654 13.12 6.91 -6.81
C ASP A 654 13.22 5.68 -7.73
N TYR A 655 12.25 5.54 -8.65
CA TYR A 655 12.27 4.51 -9.69
C TYR A 655 12.94 4.97 -10.98
N SER A 656 13.19 6.28 -11.15
CA SER A 656 13.80 6.83 -12.37
C SER A 656 15.29 6.51 -12.50
N SER A 657 15.94 6.16 -11.39
CA SER A 657 17.34 5.74 -11.31
C SER A 657 17.48 4.25 -11.00
N ASP A 658 16.38 3.50 -10.92
CA ASP A 658 16.37 2.12 -10.47
C ASP A 658 16.75 1.16 -11.60
N PRO A 659 17.84 0.36 -11.47
CA PRO A 659 18.27 -0.59 -12.49
C PRO A 659 17.20 -1.60 -12.91
N LEU A 660 16.31 -2.03 -12.00
CA LEU A 660 15.23 -2.96 -12.32
C LEU A 660 14.23 -2.36 -13.32
N ILE A 661 14.17 -1.05 -13.40
CA ILE A 661 13.24 -0.30 -14.25
C ILE A 661 13.92 0.18 -15.53
N ILE A 662 15.09 0.81 -15.40
CA ILE A 662 15.77 1.47 -16.52
C ILE A 662 16.61 0.52 -17.38
N ASP A 663 17.14 -0.57 -16.80
CA ASP A 663 18.01 -1.52 -17.50
C ASP A 663 17.26 -2.82 -17.79
N SER A 664 16.89 -2.99 -19.06
CA SER A 664 16.20 -4.19 -19.54
C SER A 664 17.01 -5.48 -19.36
N ASN A 665 18.34 -5.44 -19.46
CA ASN A 665 19.20 -6.61 -19.31
C ASN A 665 19.28 -7.03 -17.85
N PHE A 666 19.52 -6.05 -16.95
CA PHE A 666 19.51 -6.29 -15.51
C PHE A 666 18.14 -6.81 -15.06
N ARG A 667 17.05 -6.19 -15.51
CA ARG A 667 15.69 -6.64 -15.23
C ARG A 667 15.50 -8.09 -15.65
N ASN A 668 15.74 -8.43 -16.91
CA ASN A 668 15.54 -9.79 -17.40
C ASN A 668 16.40 -10.81 -16.63
N SER A 669 17.66 -10.47 -16.31
CA SER A 669 18.52 -11.34 -15.51
C SER A 669 17.92 -11.63 -14.13
N ILE A 670 17.49 -10.61 -13.39
CA ILE A 670 16.95 -10.78 -12.04
C ILE A 670 15.61 -11.52 -12.08
N LEU A 671 14.70 -11.14 -12.98
CA LEU A 671 13.39 -11.81 -13.10
C LEU A 671 13.54 -13.28 -13.47
N SER A 672 14.48 -13.61 -14.37
CA SER A 672 14.81 -14.99 -14.72
C SER A 672 15.45 -15.74 -13.54
N SER A 673 16.34 -15.13 -12.76
CA SER A 673 16.89 -15.77 -11.55
C SER A 673 15.82 -16.07 -10.50
N ILE A 674 14.87 -15.15 -10.28
CA ILE A 674 13.70 -15.38 -9.41
C ILE A 674 12.88 -16.57 -9.95
N ALA A 675 12.66 -16.62 -11.26
CA ALA A 675 11.91 -17.69 -11.90
C ALA A 675 12.54 -19.08 -11.74
N HIS A 676 13.85 -19.18 -11.94
CA HIS A 676 14.59 -20.43 -11.75
C HIS A 676 14.56 -20.89 -10.29
N ALA A 677 14.59 -19.96 -9.32
CA ALA A 677 14.48 -20.30 -7.90
C ALA A 677 13.10 -20.90 -7.60
N GLY A 678 12.03 -20.28 -8.11
CA GLY A 678 10.66 -20.77 -7.96
C GLY A 678 10.47 -22.18 -8.52
N SER A 679 10.92 -22.42 -9.75
CA SER A 679 10.83 -23.73 -10.40
C SER A 679 11.61 -24.81 -9.66
N ALA A 680 12.84 -24.52 -9.21
CA ALA A 680 13.66 -25.49 -8.47
C ALA A 680 13.03 -25.86 -7.13
N ILE A 681 12.40 -24.91 -6.44
CA ILE A 681 11.75 -25.16 -5.15
C ILE A 681 10.46 -25.96 -5.33
N GLU A 682 9.66 -25.66 -6.35
CA GLU A 682 8.49 -26.47 -6.68
C GLU A 682 8.86 -27.92 -6.99
N GLU A 683 9.92 -28.15 -7.77
CA GLU A 683 10.40 -29.51 -8.09
C GLU A 683 10.85 -30.28 -6.83
N LEU A 684 11.51 -29.60 -5.88
CA LEU A 684 11.94 -30.19 -4.61
C LEU A 684 10.79 -30.60 -3.68
N TYR A 685 9.66 -29.90 -3.74
CA TYR A 685 8.47 -30.18 -2.92
C TYR A 685 7.41 -31.01 -3.67
N GLY A 686 7.47 -31.11 -4.99
CA GLY A 686 6.51 -31.85 -5.82
C GLY A 686 5.09 -31.26 -5.81
N SER A 687 4.91 -30.03 -5.34
CA SER A 687 3.62 -29.36 -5.23
C SER A 687 3.79 -27.85 -5.39
N PRO A 688 2.75 -27.12 -5.86
CA PRO A 688 2.82 -25.67 -6.00
C PRO A 688 3.22 -24.97 -4.70
N GLN A 689 4.05 -23.93 -4.79
CA GLN A 689 4.63 -23.23 -3.64
C GLN A 689 4.34 -21.73 -3.68
N ASP A 690 4.16 -21.16 -2.49
CA ASP A 690 4.20 -19.74 -2.17
C ASP A 690 5.56 -19.44 -1.49
N ILE A 691 6.42 -18.73 -2.21
CA ILE A 691 7.83 -18.52 -1.86
C ILE A 691 8.06 -17.03 -1.64
N GLU A 692 8.62 -16.68 -0.48
CA GLU A 692 9.07 -15.32 -0.18
C GLU A 692 10.60 -15.28 -0.18
N GLY A 693 11.17 -14.26 -0.82
CA GLY A 693 12.61 -14.11 -0.92
C GLY A 693 13.07 -12.69 -1.14
N VAL A 694 14.39 -12.52 -1.18
CA VAL A 694 15.05 -11.23 -1.33
C VAL A 694 16.20 -11.31 -2.32
N VAL A 695 16.50 -10.18 -2.94
CA VAL A 695 17.62 -9.96 -3.84
C VAL A 695 18.59 -9.00 -3.16
N LYS A 696 19.85 -9.41 -3.06
CA LYS A 696 20.94 -8.55 -2.57
C LYS A 696 22.15 -8.68 -3.46
N ASP A 697 22.59 -7.57 -4.05
CA ASP A 697 23.75 -7.47 -4.93
C ASP A 697 23.66 -8.49 -6.10
N GLY A 698 22.45 -8.64 -6.64
CA GLY A 698 22.13 -9.59 -7.72
C GLY A 698 22.00 -11.05 -7.30
N LYS A 699 22.22 -11.39 -6.02
CA LYS A 699 22.07 -12.75 -5.49
C LYS A 699 20.68 -12.96 -4.92
N ILE A 700 20.13 -14.15 -5.16
CA ILE A 700 18.80 -14.56 -4.70
C ILE A 700 18.92 -15.27 -3.36
N PHE A 701 18.06 -14.89 -2.42
CA PHE A 701 17.89 -15.57 -1.15
C PHE A 701 16.42 -15.91 -0.93
N VAL A 702 16.17 -17.07 -0.32
CA VAL A 702 14.82 -17.51 0.02
C VAL A 702 14.66 -17.45 1.53
N VAL A 703 13.66 -16.71 1.99
CA VAL A 703 13.44 -16.42 3.41
C VAL A 703 12.28 -17.22 3.99
N GLN A 704 11.33 -17.64 3.16
CA GLN A 704 10.18 -18.47 3.53
C GLN A 704 9.66 -19.25 2.31
N THR A 705 9.11 -20.44 2.54
CA THR A 705 8.31 -21.17 1.55
C THR A 705 7.19 -21.90 2.25
N ARG A 706 6.06 -22.06 1.57
CA ARG A 706 4.92 -22.89 2.01
C ARG A 706 4.17 -23.44 0.81
N PRO A 707 3.42 -24.55 0.96
CA PRO A 707 2.53 -25.01 -0.09
C PRO A 707 1.53 -23.92 -0.50
N GLN A 708 1.36 -23.73 -1.80
CA GLN A 708 0.31 -22.87 -2.36
C GLN A 708 -1.02 -23.63 -2.30
N MET A 709 -2.03 -22.97 -1.74
CA MET A 709 -3.39 -23.52 -1.52
C MET A 709 -4.35 -23.23 -2.66
#